data_AF-A0A2N0BCJ4-F1
#
_entry.id   AF-A0A2N0BCJ4-F1
#
_cell.length_a   1.000
_cell.length_b   1.000
_cell.length_c   1.000
_cell.angle_alpha   90.00
_cell.angle_beta   90.00
_cell.angle_gamma   90.00
#
_symmetry.space_group_name_H-M   'P 1'
#
loop_
_entity.id
_entity.type
_entity.pdbx_description
1 polymer ?
#
loop_
_entity_poly.entity_id
_entity_poly.type
_entity_poly.pdbx_seq_one_letter_code
_entity_poly.pdbx_strand_id
1 'polypeptide(L)'
;MLRSLFALKIEKKLFPIFLLASSILLHPIQSQDEDSGADSSTAGISLAAGPEKTDRSRIQSVVLYSSFAYVTRSLKTKIKAGSSEVFIGEIPEQVSERTISVRFPDSSGKIKIRGIRGKISVQRKARTKEIAILLKRQETLNDQIELLSNEIQELIDEEKSIVKISPVLRGDQFHQEDVADPEFLSGFQKQYQEHLQQLSAARQKKLEILDQVREEGLVVDARLDHLGRLESKRKKELYLETESEEESDALVEYKYLIPGASWFPRYSLQLTDESRSGELRWFALVRNDTGEDWEKVKLFFTASNPDLDIDLPVVREWRIQTQSTVDDLKIQAEAAANDEETAYNVRNDDSSLSAGAAREKTKEEAKKKSKRVAPSSKADGYAQSGSVMSKPSPAPMEQSRQIIEQNYNNRANSLRTEENLNQLKNDLANQQYNFKNGQYDQANYYGQEALKKFSKLSDFSRKELNSLETYTEDLLRKGSLILSSQKVPGGLIPPSPLEGFDYQYSSGISETIPSDRSLNKVFLKKKSLSLTPGYAASPVAGPGAYLTVESANADGEPLLAGPMEVFSGNTLLGNTVLGVSKPGEAIRMELGQDRDITVVRRETSFEQKEGVISSRTKIKYKVSLEIRNRKKRNAAVTLIDRIPYTVDDSVEIRFEAGKDVPEKNEEGILTYKTDLAPGGKKIIEYEYSVSYPSENRLIRTPGAGGY
;
A
#
# COMPACT_ATOMS: atom_id res chain seq x y z
N MET A 1 41.72 -54.91 -71.12
CA MET A 1 42.67 -55.41 -70.10
C MET A 1 42.20 -54.95 -68.72
N LEU A 2 42.55 -55.71 -67.67
CA LEU A 2 42.68 -55.38 -66.23
C LEU A 2 42.23 -53.98 -65.74
N ARG A 3 41.64 -53.80 -64.53
CA ARG A 3 41.14 -54.70 -63.46
C ARG A 3 40.45 -53.80 -62.40
N SER A 4 39.42 -54.32 -61.71
CA SER A 4 39.22 -54.17 -60.23
C SER A 4 38.88 -52.79 -59.60
N LEU A 5 38.10 -52.64 -58.51
CA LEU A 5 37.07 -53.42 -57.77
C LEU A 5 36.45 -52.47 -56.69
N PHE A 6 35.17 -52.66 -56.30
CA PHE A 6 34.51 -52.18 -55.04
C PHE A 6 34.43 -50.64 -54.78
N ALA A 7 33.49 -50.08 -54.00
CA ALA A 7 32.15 -50.50 -53.55
C ALA A 7 31.38 -49.31 -52.92
N LEU A 8 30.06 -49.52 -52.68
CA LEU A 8 29.09 -48.73 -51.89
C LEU A 8 29.55 -47.45 -51.15
N LYS A 9 28.77 -46.36 -51.33
CA LYS A 9 27.96 -45.80 -50.22
C LYS A 9 26.87 -44.80 -50.68
N ILE A 10 25.72 -44.88 -50.02
CA ILE A 10 24.67 -43.84 -50.01
C ILE A 10 25.00 -42.88 -48.85
N GLU A 11 24.91 -41.56 -49.06
CA GLU A 11 24.74 -40.62 -47.94
C GLU A 11 24.01 -39.33 -48.35
N LYS A 12 23.00 -38.93 -47.56
CA LYS A 12 22.28 -37.64 -47.67
C LYS A 12 22.94 -36.59 -46.77
N LYS A 13 23.31 -35.43 -47.31
CA LYS A 13 23.55 -34.12 -46.64
C LYS A 13 23.38 -33.02 -47.70
N LEU A 14 22.97 -31.77 -47.45
CA LEU A 14 22.34 -31.06 -46.32
C LEU A 14 21.73 -29.74 -46.89
N PHE A 15 20.93 -29.01 -46.09
CA PHE A 15 20.46 -27.62 -46.33
C PHE A 15 21.64 -26.63 -46.56
N PRO A 16 21.48 -25.39 -47.14
CA PRO A 16 20.50 -24.38 -46.66
C PRO A 16 19.94 -23.27 -47.62
N ILE A 17 18.76 -22.76 -47.23
CA ILE A 17 18.36 -21.34 -47.00
C ILE A 17 19.21 -20.21 -47.62
N PHE A 18 18.62 -19.31 -48.45
CA PHE A 18 18.24 -17.91 -48.04
C PHE A 18 17.63 -17.00 -49.14
N LEU A 19 16.73 -16.12 -48.67
CA LEU A 19 16.40 -14.75 -49.13
C LEU A 19 15.84 -14.53 -50.54
N LEU A 20 14.59 -14.08 -50.59
CA LEU A 20 14.02 -13.32 -51.71
C LEU A 20 13.49 -12.00 -51.17
N ALA A 21 14.11 -10.89 -51.61
CA ALA A 21 13.69 -9.55 -51.26
C ALA A 21 12.65 -9.03 -52.27
N SER A 22 11.68 -8.25 -51.81
CA SER A 22 10.79 -7.47 -52.67
C SER A 22 10.74 -6.02 -52.21
N SER A 23 11.41 -5.16 -52.97
CA SER A 23 11.36 -3.71 -52.81
C SER A 23 10.13 -3.16 -53.51
N ILE A 24 9.30 -2.38 -52.80
CA ILE A 24 8.24 -1.58 -53.41
C ILE A 24 8.53 -0.11 -53.08
N LEU A 25 8.86 0.68 -54.10
CA LEU A 25 8.95 2.13 -53.98
C LEU A 25 7.55 2.74 -53.99
N LEU A 26 7.27 3.66 -53.07
CA LEU A 26 6.24 4.68 -53.25
C LEU A 26 6.94 6.04 -53.39
N HIS A 27 6.67 6.73 -54.49
CA HIS A 27 6.88 8.17 -54.60
C HIS A 27 5.62 8.91 -54.13
N PRO A 28 5.74 10.13 -53.56
CA PRO A 28 4.60 10.92 -53.13
C PRO A 28 3.88 11.54 -54.33
N ILE A 29 2.54 11.46 -54.33
CA ILE A 29 1.70 12.18 -55.29
C ILE A 29 1.54 13.61 -54.80
N GLN A 30 2.00 14.58 -55.61
CA GLN A 30 1.58 15.97 -55.50
C GLN A 30 0.31 16.17 -56.32
N SER A 31 -0.76 16.66 -55.69
CA SER A 31 -1.96 17.14 -56.38
C SER A 31 -1.89 18.65 -56.54
N GLN A 32 -1.59 19.11 -57.76
CA GLN A 32 -2.08 20.39 -58.25
C GLN A 32 -3.39 20.11 -58.99
N ASP A 33 -4.43 20.91 -58.73
CA ASP A 33 -5.56 21.08 -59.63
C ASP A 33 -5.91 22.57 -59.69
N GLU A 34 -6.39 23.00 -60.85
CA GLU A 34 -6.49 24.40 -61.25
C GLU A 34 -7.76 25.11 -60.75
N ASP A 35 -7.69 26.43 -60.79
CA ASP A 35 -8.75 27.38 -60.47
C ASP A 35 -9.81 27.43 -61.58
N SER A 36 -11.06 27.12 -61.26
CA SER A 36 -12.24 27.53 -62.04
C SER A 36 -13.47 27.60 -61.14
N GLY A 37 -14.22 28.71 -61.23
CA GLY A 37 -15.19 29.09 -60.20
C GLY A 37 -16.66 29.12 -60.62
N ALA A 38 -17.43 29.86 -59.81
CA ALA A 38 -18.85 30.22 -59.91
C ALA A 38 -19.88 29.35 -59.15
N ASP A 39 -20.37 29.94 -58.04
CA ASP A 39 -21.73 29.90 -57.47
C ASP A 39 -22.51 28.59 -57.30
N SER A 40 -22.82 28.25 -56.05
CA SER A 40 -24.13 28.65 -55.48
C SER A 40 -24.26 28.40 -53.97
N SER A 41 -25.17 29.16 -53.36
CA SER A 41 -25.51 29.20 -51.94
C SER A 41 -25.93 27.87 -51.30
N THR A 42 -25.57 27.64 -50.03
CA THR A 42 -26.54 27.56 -48.91
C THR A 42 -25.84 27.50 -47.55
N ALA A 43 -26.57 27.85 -46.48
CA ALA A 43 -26.01 28.00 -45.13
C ALA A 43 -25.58 26.66 -44.51
N GLY A 44 -24.32 26.58 -44.07
CA GLY A 44 -23.77 25.46 -43.31
C GLY A 44 -23.23 25.93 -41.95
N ILE A 45 -23.73 25.33 -40.87
CA ILE A 45 -23.24 25.56 -39.50
C ILE A 45 -21.77 25.13 -39.44
N SER A 46 -20.88 26.05 -39.05
CA SER A 46 -19.47 25.73 -38.86
C SER A 46 -19.32 24.69 -37.73
N LEU A 47 -18.95 23.46 -38.09
CA LEU A 47 -18.58 22.46 -37.10
C LEU A 47 -17.33 22.96 -36.34
N ALA A 48 -17.38 22.85 -35.02
CA ALA A 48 -16.26 23.19 -34.16
C ALA A 48 -15.00 22.41 -34.59
N ALA A 49 -13.93 23.13 -34.88
CA ALA A 49 -12.64 22.55 -35.19
C ALA A 49 -12.15 21.70 -33.99
N GLY A 50 -11.66 20.49 -34.26
CA GLY A 50 -11.12 19.62 -33.22
C GLY A 50 -9.90 20.24 -32.52
N PRO A 51 -9.63 19.88 -31.25
CA PRO A 51 -8.60 20.52 -30.44
C PRO A 51 -7.21 20.38 -31.08
N GLU A 52 -6.57 21.52 -31.29
CA GLU A 52 -5.27 21.64 -31.95
C GLU A 52 -4.12 21.19 -31.03
N LYS A 53 -2.96 20.86 -31.60
CA LYS A 53 -1.81 20.36 -30.83
C LYS A 53 -1.22 21.45 -29.93
N THR A 54 -1.40 21.32 -28.62
CA THR A 54 -0.75 22.16 -27.61
C THR A 54 0.58 21.58 -27.14
N ASP A 55 1.45 22.41 -26.54
CA ASP A 55 2.68 21.94 -25.92
C ASP A 55 2.39 21.01 -24.74
N ARG A 56 3.30 20.05 -24.49
CA ARG A 56 3.20 19.19 -23.30
C ARG A 56 3.29 20.04 -22.04
N SER A 57 2.19 20.11 -21.31
CA SER A 57 2.13 20.64 -19.94
C SER A 57 3.19 19.99 -19.05
N ARG A 58 3.95 20.83 -18.33
CA ARG A 58 4.98 20.41 -17.36
C ARG A 58 4.64 20.88 -15.97
N ILE A 59 4.99 20.10 -14.95
CA ILE A 59 4.94 20.54 -13.56
C ILE A 59 6.10 21.51 -13.32
N GLN A 60 5.82 22.69 -12.77
CA GLN A 60 6.86 23.62 -12.32
C GLN A 60 7.18 23.40 -10.84
N SER A 61 6.13 23.34 -10.02
CA SER A 61 6.26 23.29 -8.56
C SER A 61 5.13 22.52 -7.90
N VAL A 62 5.44 21.99 -6.71
CA VAL A 62 4.48 21.26 -5.87
C VAL A 62 4.56 21.81 -4.46
N VAL A 63 3.42 22.20 -3.88
CA VAL A 63 3.30 22.58 -2.47
C VAL A 63 2.67 21.43 -1.71
N LEU A 64 3.45 20.82 -0.81
CA LEU A 64 3.02 19.67 -0.01
C LEU A 64 2.49 20.09 1.37
N TYR A 65 1.38 19.43 1.72
CA TYR A 65 0.70 19.50 3.00
C TYR A 65 0.80 18.12 3.68
N SER A 66 0.21 17.96 4.86
CA SER A 66 0.27 16.70 5.62
C SER A 66 -0.29 15.48 4.86
N SER A 67 -1.32 15.66 4.02
CA SER A 67 -2.06 14.57 3.35
C SER A 67 -2.41 14.80 1.86
N PHE A 68 -2.08 15.98 1.31
CA PHE A 68 -2.28 16.32 -0.10
C PHE A 68 -1.18 17.25 -0.62
N ALA A 69 -1.21 17.54 -1.92
CA ALA A 69 -0.38 18.58 -2.52
C ALA A 69 -1.19 19.47 -3.47
N TYR A 70 -0.75 20.72 -3.62
CA TYR A 70 -1.10 21.53 -4.77
C TYR A 70 0.00 21.44 -5.83
N VAL A 71 -0.35 20.95 -7.01
CA VAL A 71 0.56 20.87 -8.16
C VAL A 71 0.31 22.08 -9.06
N THR A 72 1.37 22.80 -9.42
CA THR A 72 1.32 23.90 -10.39
C THR A 72 2.01 23.49 -11.67
N ARG A 73 1.27 23.56 -12.77
CA ARG A 73 1.72 23.21 -14.12
C ARG A 73 1.68 24.41 -15.05
N SER A 74 2.50 24.36 -16.10
CA SER A 74 2.48 25.35 -17.18
C SER A 74 2.61 24.71 -18.56
N LEU A 75 1.97 25.34 -19.54
CA LEU A 75 2.19 25.11 -20.98
C LEU A 75 2.13 26.43 -21.75
N LYS A 76 2.74 26.46 -22.93
CA LYS A 76 2.46 27.49 -23.93
C LYS A 76 1.38 26.97 -24.88
N THR A 77 0.45 27.82 -25.26
CA THR A 77 -0.59 27.46 -26.23
C THR A 77 -1.02 28.68 -27.02
N LYS A 78 -1.40 28.47 -28.27
CA LYS A 78 -2.02 29.50 -29.09
C LYS A 78 -3.50 29.60 -28.74
N ILE A 79 -4.00 30.81 -28.52
CA ILE A 79 -5.40 31.12 -28.25
C ILE A 79 -5.94 31.93 -29.41
N LYS A 80 -7.03 31.45 -30.01
CA LYS A 80 -7.67 32.07 -31.18
C LYS A 80 -8.56 33.23 -30.75
N ALA A 81 -8.74 34.20 -31.65
CA ALA A 81 -9.77 35.21 -31.49
C ALA A 81 -11.17 34.57 -31.50
N GLY A 82 -12.10 35.14 -30.73
CA GLY A 82 -13.42 34.57 -30.46
C GLY A 82 -13.42 33.53 -29.34
N SER A 83 -14.50 32.75 -29.27
CA SER A 83 -14.66 31.67 -28.29
C SER A 83 -13.95 30.39 -28.77
N SER A 84 -13.02 29.85 -27.99
CA SER A 84 -12.28 28.63 -28.34
C SER A 84 -12.08 27.68 -27.16
N GLU A 85 -12.10 26.37 -27.42
CA GLU A 85 -11.80 25.32 -26.44
C GLU A 85 -10.35 24.85 -26.62
N VAL A 86 -9.55 24.96 -25.55
CA VAL A 86 -8.10 24.73 -25.58
C VAL A 86 -7.74 23.54 -24.68
N PHE A 87 -7.05 22.54 -25.23
CA PHE A 87 -6.59 21.38 -24.46
C PHE A 87 -5.33 21.73 -23.65
N ILE A 88 -5.42 21.70 -22.31
CA ILE A 88 -4.32 22.12 -21.41
C ILE A 88 -3.60 20.95 -20.70
N GLY A 89 -3.98 19.70 -21.02
CA GLY A 89 -3.20 18.50 -20.69
C GLY A 89 -4.00 17.39 -20.01
N GLU A 90 -3.28 16.36 -19.55
CA GLU A 90 -3.85 15.20 -18.85
C GLU A 90 -3.49 15.25 -17.36
N ILE A 91 -4.47 15.13 -16.47
CA ILE A 91 -4.30 15.04 -15.01
C ILE A 91 -4.84 13.71 -14.45
N PRO A 92 -4.43 13.27 -13.24
CA PRO A 92 -4.98 12.07 -12.60
C PRO A 92 -6.50 12.16 -12.34
N GLU A 93 -7.21 11.02 -12.40
CA GLU A 93 -8.68 10.97 -12.27
C GLU A 93 -9.17 11.54 -10.92
N GLN A 94 -8.43 11.32 -9.83
CA GLN A 94 -8.82 11.78 -8.49
C GLN A 94 -8.74 13.31 -8.28
N VAL A 95 -8.30 14.09 -9.27
CA VAL A 95 -8.30 15.55 -9.19
C VAL A 95 -9.72 16.09 -9.33
N SER A 96 -10.19 16.79 -8.28
CA SER A 96 -11.49 17.48 -8.28
C SER A 96 -11.41 18.76 -9.11
N GLU A 97 -12.30 18.89 -10.09
CA GLU A 97 -12.38 20.06 -10.98
C GLU A 97 -12.63 21.38 -10.23
N ARG A 98 -13.31 21.31 -9.08
CA ARG A 98 -13.54 22.48 -8.19
C ARG A 98 -12.25 23.08 -7.61
N THR A 99 -11.15 22.33 -7.63
CA THR A 99 -9.85 22.77 -7.10
C THR A 99 -8.92 23.33 -8.17
N ILE A 100 -9.34 23.29 -9.45
CA ILE A 100 -8.54 23.72 -10.58
C ILE A 100 -8.68 25.24 -10.74
N SER A 101 -7.57 25.95 -10.53
CA SER A 101 -7.43 27.37 -10.82
C SER A 101 -6.52 27.55 -12.02
N VAL A 102 -6.94 28.38 -12.99
CA VAL A 102 -6.19 28.66 -14.22
C VAL A 102 -5.94 30.16 -14.31
N ARG A 103 -4.73 30.54 -14.73
CA ARG A 103 -4.35 31.94 -14.95
C ARG A 103 -3.43 32.09 -16.17
N PHE A 104 -3.36 33.32 -16.67
CA PHE A 104 -2.52 33.74 -17.78
C PHE A 104 -1.56 34.84 -17.30
N PRO A 105 -0.33 34.51 -16.86
CA PRO A 105 0.59 35.50 -16.27
C PRO A 105 0.93 36.65 -17.22
N ASP A 106 1.05 36.32 -18.51
CA ASP A 106 1.52 37.25 -19.55
C ASP A 106 0.37 37.99 -20.26
N SER A 107 -0.89 37.63 -19.99
CA SER A 107 -2.05 38.32 -20.59
C SER A 107 -2.52 39.45 -19.69
N SER A 108 -2.61 40.67 -20.24
CA SER A 108 -3.07 41.88 -19.54
C SER A 108 -4.60 41.93 -19.34
N GLY A 109 -5.23 40.79 -19.06
CA GLY A 109 -6.69 40.64 -18.95
C GLY A 109 -7.44 40.50 -20.28
N LYS A 110 -6.73 40.45 -21.42
CA LYS A 110 -7.31 40.29 -22.77
C LYS A 110 -8.02 38.94 -22.99
N ILE A 111 -7.69 37.92 -22.20
CA ILE A 111 -8.23 36.55 -22.35
C ILE A 111 -9.20 36.28 -21.19
N LYS A 112 -10.47 36.06 -21.52
CA LYS A 112 -11.52 35.70 -20.56
C LYS A 112 -11.65 34.18 -20.48
N ILE A 113 -11.76 33.64 -19.27
CA ILE A 113 -12.05 32.22 -19.03
C ILE A 113 -13.57 32.08 -18.83
N ARG A 114 -14.24 31.32 -19.69
CA ARG A 114 -15.68 31.02 -19.58
C ARG A 114 -15.96 29.78 -18.74
N GLY A 115 -15.06 28.79 -18.78
CA GLY A 115 -15.25 27.53 -18.08
C GLY A 115 -14.04 26.60 -18.17
N ILE A 116 -14.01 25.60 -17.29
CA ILE A 116 -13.04 24.50 -17.28
C ILE A 116 -13.86 23.20 -17.40
N ARG A 117 -13.55 22.36 -18.39
CA ARG A 117 -14.18 21.04 -18.57
C ARG A 117 -13.18 19.92 -18.37
N GLY A 118 -13.46 19.03 -17.42
CA GLY A 118 -12.80 17.73 -17.31
C GLY A 118 -13.50 16.69 -18.18
N LYS A 119 -12.80 16.12 -19.17
CA LYS A 119 -13.26 14.96 -19.93
C LYS A 119 -12.50 13.73 -19.45
N ILE A 120 -13.19 12.76 -18.86
CA ILE A 120 -12.54 11.50 -18.47
C ILE A 120 -12.19 10.73 -19.75
N SER A 121 -10.89 10.57 -20.00
CA SER A 121 -10.33 9.87 -21.13
C SER A 121 -9.66 8.60 -20.66
N VAL A 122 -10.25 7.47 -21.02
CA VAL A 122 -9.66 6.17 -20.77
C VAL A 122 -8.62 5.93 -21.87
N GLN A 123 -7.34 6.21 -21.59
CA GLN A 123 -6.24 5.86 -22.49
C GLN A 123 -6.13 4.32 -22.64
N ARG A 124 -6.95 3.74 -23.51
CA ARG A 124 -6.82 2.36 -24.00
C ARG A 124 -5.91 2.26 -25.24
N LYS A 125 -5.67 3.40 -25.91
CA LYS A 125 -5.12 3.49 -27.28
C LYS A 125 -3.76 2.82 -27.49
N ALA A 126 -2.86 2.83 -26.51
CA ALA A 126 -1.54 2.19 -26.65
C ALA A 126 -1.64 0.66 -26.75
N ARG A 127 -2.67 0.04 -26.15
CA ARG A 127 -2.82 -1.41 -26.09
C ARG A 127 -3.87 -1.99 -27.03
N THR A 128 -4.82 -1.22 -27.56
CA THR A 128 -5.90 -1.78 -28.39
C THR A 128 -5.37 -2.56 -29.61
N LYS A 129 -4.27 -2.12 -30.22
CA LYS A 129 -3.63 -2.86 -31.34
C LYS A 129 -2.93 -4.15 -30.88
N GLU A 130 -2.15 -4.11 -29.81
CA GLU A 130 -1.47 -5.30 -29.26
C GLU A 130 -2.49 -6.31 -28.73
N ILE A 131 -3.50 -5.86 -27.98
CA ILE A 131 -4.61 -6.69 -27.49
C ILE A 131 -5.38 -7.28 -28.68
N ALA A 132 -5.69 -6.53 -29.74
CA ALA A 132 -6.37 -7.09 -30.92
C ALA A 132 -5.52 -8.15 -31.65
N ILE A 133 -4.20 -7.94 -31.75
CA ILE A 133 -3.27 -8.94 -32.31
C ILE A 133 -3.24 -10.20 -31.42
N LEU A 134 -3.15 -10.04 -30.10
CA LEU A 134 -3.12 -11.15 -29.15
C LEU A 134 -4.45 -11.91 -29.09
N LEU A 135 -5.60 -11.23 -29.13
CA LEU A 135 -6.93 -11.85 -29.22
C LEU A 135 -7.07 -12.66 -30.51
N LYS A 136 -6.62 -12.13 -31.65
CA LYS A 136 -6.62 -12.89 -32.91
C LYS A 136 -5.67 -14.10 -32.87
N ARG A 137 -4.51 -13.97 -32.21
CA ARG A 137 -3.57 -15.09 -31.97
C ARG A 137 -4.23 -16.13 -31.07
N GLN A 138 -4.91 -15.72 -30.00
CA GLN A 138 -5.67 -16.59 -29.08
C GLN A 138 -6.77 -17.37 -29.81
N GLU A 139 -7.57 -16.70 -30.66
CA GLU A 139 -8.57 -17.32 -31.54
C GLU A 139 -7.93 -18.39 -32.43
N THR A 140 -6.87 -18.03 -33.16
CA THR A 140 -6.15 -18.95 -34.05
C THR A 140 -5.55 -20.17 -33.30
N LEU A 141 -5.07 -19.97 -32.07
CA LEU A 141 -4.54 -21.05 -31.23
C LEU A 141 -5.66 -21.96 -30.69
N ASN A 142 -6.82 -21.40 -30.34
CA ASN A 142 -7.98 -22.19 -29.92
C ASN A 142 -8.49 -23.08 -31.07
N ASP A 143 -8.58 -22.54 -32.29
CA ASP A 143 -8.94 -23.31 -33.49
C ASP A 143 -7.96 -24.47 -33.73
N GLN A 144 -6.65 -24.23 -33.55
CA GLN A 144 -5.61 -25.26 -33.65
C GLN A 144 -5.72 -26.31 -32.55
N ILE A 145 -6.02 -25.90 -31.30
CA ILE A 145 -6.25 -26.83 -30.17
C ILE A 145 -7.46 -27.71 -30.46
N GLU A 146 -8.56 -27.16 -30.97
CA GLU A 146 -9.76 -27.92 -31.33
C GLU A 146 -9.47 -28.93 -32.45
N LEU A 147 -8.87 -28.48 -33.55
CA LEU A 147 -8.49 -29.34 -34.68
C LEU A 147 -7.57 -30.48 -34.25
N LEU A 148 -6.48 -30.18 -33.53
CA LEU A 148 -5.54 -31.19 -33.07
C LEU A 148 -6.17 -32.16 -32.06
N SER A 149 -7.07 -31.69 -31.20
CA SER A 149 -7.79 -32.53 -30.24
C SER A 149 -8.71 -33.53 -30.95
N ASN A 150 -9.46 -33.07 -31.96
CA ASN A 150 -10.31 -33.93 -32.79
C ASN A 150 -9.46 -34.96 -33.56
N GLU A 151 -8.40 -34.50 -34.22
CA GLU A 151 -7.46 -35.36 -34.95
C GLU A 151 -6.75 -36.42 -34.06
N ILE A 152 -6.52 -36.12 -32.78
CA ILE A 152 -5.96 -37.05 -31.80
C ILE A 152 -7.03 -38.05 -31.35
N GLN A 153 -8.27 -37.60 -31.16
CA GLN A 153 -9.40 -38.46 -30.81
C GLN A 153 -9.71 -39.46 -31.92
N GLU A 154 -9.69 -39.04 -33.19
CA GLU A 154 -9.80 -39.93 -34.36
C GLU A 154 -8.73 -41.03 -34.35
N LEU A 155 -7.45 -40.68 -34.17
CA LEU A 155 -6.35 -41.66 -34.07
C LEU A 155 -6.52 -42.61 -32.87
N ILE A 156 -7.03 -42.12 -31.74
CA ILE A 156 -7.33 -42.95 -30.56
C ILE A 156 -8.44 -43.96 -30.86
N ASP A 157 -9.48 -43.56 -31.58
CA ASP A 157 -10.62 -44.43 -31.89
C ASP A 157 -10.30 -45.39 -33.06
N GLU A 158 -9.44 -44.99 -34.00
CA GLU A 158 -8.80 -45.88 -34.98
C GLU A 158 -7.93 -46.94 -34.30
N GLU A 159 -7.01 -46.56 -33.40
CA GLU A 159 -6.22 -47.52 -32.59
C GLU A 159 -7.14 -48.50 -31.83
N LYS A 160 -8.20 -48.01 -31.16
CA LYS A 160 -9.17 -48.86 -30.46
C LYS A 160 -9.92 -49.81 -31.42
N SER A 161 -10.22 -49.37 -32.64
CA SER A 161 -10.87 -50.21 -33.65
C SER A 161 -9.96 -51.34 -34.11
N ILE A 162 -8.67 -51.05 -34.33
CA ILE A 162 -7.67 -52.02 -34.77
C ILE A 162 -7.37 -53.02 -33.64
N VAL A 163 -7.28 -52.58 -32.39
CA VAL A 163 -7.12 -53.46 -31.23
C VAL A 163 -8.30 -54.42 -31.05
N LYS A 164 -9.52 -54.04 -31.44
CA LYS A 164 -10.69 -54.94 -31.46
C LYS A 164 -10.64 -56.00 -32.58
N ILE A 165 -9.87 -55.75 -33.65
CA ILE A 165 -9.66 -56.69 -34.78
C ILE A 165 -8.59 -57.75 -34.45
N SER A 166 -7.88 -57.61 -33.31
CA SER A 166 -6.89 -58.58 -32.85
C SER A 166 -7.43 -60.02 -32.92
N PRO A 167 -6.78 -60.94 -33.68
CA PRO A 167 -7.25 -62.29 -33.85
C PRO A 167 -7.07 -63.07 -32.54
N VAL A 168 -8.15 -63.11 -31.76
CA VAL A 168 -8.20 -63.98 -30.58
C VAL A 168 -8.25 -65.42 -31.10
N LEU A 169 -7.16 -66.15 -30.95
CA LEU A 169 -7.14 -67.62 -30.94
C LEU A 169 -7.94 -68.11 -29.72
N ARG A 170 -9.26 -67.88 -29.76
CA ARG A 170 -10.19 -68.34 -28.74
C ARG A 170 -10.51 -69.79 -29.07
N GLY A 171 -9.78 -70.70 -28.41
CA GLY A 171 -10.11 -72.11 -28.48
C GLY A 171 -11.49 -72.36 -27.89
N ASP A 172 -12.51 -72.39 -28.74
CA ASP A 172 -13.44 -73.52 -28.81
C ASP A 172 -14.34 -73.46 -30.06
N GLN A 173 -14.33 -74.58 -30.80
CA GLN A 173 -15.42 -75.13 -31.62
C GLN A 173 -16.15 -74.18 -32.62
N PHE A 174 -15.76 -74.18 -33.90
CA PHE A 174 -16.28 -75.15 -34.90
C PHE A 174 -15.74 -74.93 -36.33
N HIS A 175 -15.77 -76.04 -37.09
CA HIS A 175 -15.57 -76.20 -38.54
C HIS A 175 -14.23 -75.81 -39.18
N GLN A 176 -13.76 -76.75 -40.01
CA GLN A 176 -12.43 -76.85 -40.57
C GLN A 176 -12.45 -76.36 -42.02
N GLU A 177 -12.37 -75.05 -42.22
CA GLU A 177 -12.05 -74.42 -43.51
C GLU A 177 -10.90 -73.43 -43.29
N ASP A 178 -9.88 -73.56 -44.14
CA ASP A 178 -8.65 -72.77 -44.25
C ASP A 178 -7.98 -72.32 -42.94
N VAL A 179 -7.11 -73.20 -42.43
CA VAL A 179 -6.01 -72.78 -41.54
C VAL A 179 -5.15 -71.78 -42.32
N ALA A 180 -5.25 -70.50 -41.95
CA ALA A 180 -4.47 -69.43 -42.57
C ALA A 180 -2.97 -69.76 -42.54
N ASP A 181 -2.31 -69.59 -43.69
CA ASP A 181 -0.89 -69.90 -43.89
C ASP A 181 -0.02 -69.25 -42.78
N PRO A 182 0.90 -69.98 -42.13
CA PRO A 182 1.85 -69.40 -41.19
C PRO A 182 2.66 -68.21 -41.74
N GLU A 183 2.97 -68.17 -43.03
CA GLU A 183 3.58 -66.99 -43.67
C GLU A 183 2.59 -65.81 -43.76
N PHE A 184 1.32 -66.09 -44.06
CA PHE A 184 0.26 -65.07 -44.05
C PHE A 184 0.00 -64.52 -42.64
N LEU A 185 -0.08 -65.38 -41.62
CA LEU A 185 -0.31 -64.96 -40.22
C LEU A 185 0.86 -64.13 -39.67
N SER A 186 2.10 -64.52 -39.96
CA SER A 186 3.28 -63.77 -39.53
C SER A 186 3.44 -62.45 -40.31
N GLY A 187 3.13 -62.44 -41.62
CA GLY A 187 3.04 -61.23 -42.42
C GLY A 187 1.97 -60.25 -41.91
N PHE A 188 0.77 -60.75 -41.64
CA PHE A 188 -0.33 -59.99 -41.04
C PHE A 188 0.02 -59.44 -39.66
N GLN A 189 0.58 -60.27 -38.76
CA GLN A 189 1.01 -59.84 -37.43
C GLN A 189 2.07 -58.73 -37.50
N LYS A 190 3.04 -58.85 -38.42
CA LYS A 190 4.05 -57.82 -38.66
C LYS A 190 3.43 -56.53 -39.19
N GLN A 191 2.59 -56.60 -40.21
CA GLN A 191 1.91 -55.43 -40.80
C GLN A 191 0.99 -54.73 -39.78
N TYR A 192 0.29 -55.50 -38.95
CA TYR A 192 -0.53 -55.01 -37.83
C TYR A 192 0.32 -54.28 -36.77
N GLN A 193 1.47 -54.85 -36.38
CA GLN A 193 2.40 -54.20 -35.46
C GLN A 193 3.01 -52.92 -36.05
N GLU A 194 3.43 -52.95 -37.32
CA GLU A 194 3.95 -51.77 -38.03
C GLU A 194 2.90 -50.66 -38.14
N HIS A 195 1.65 -51.00 -38.43
CA HIS A 195 0.55 -50.02 -38.51
C HIS A 195 0.22 -49.41 -37.14
N LEU A 196 0.15 -50.21 -36.07
CA LEU A 196 -0.01 -49.69 -34.71
C LEU A 196 1.17 -48.81 -34.27
N GLN A 197 2.41 -49.12 -34.68
CA GLN A 197 3.57 -48.26 -34.46
C GLN A 197 3.46 -46.94 -35.22
N GLN A 198 2.95 -46.96 -36.46
CA GLN A 198 2.73 -45.74 -37.26
C GLN A 198 1.64 -44.84 -36.64
N LEU A 199 0.49 -45.40 -36.22
CA LEU A 199 -0.58 -44.64 -35.58
C LEU A 199 -0.13 -44.05 -34.24
N SER A 200 0.52 -44.85 -33.38
CA SER A 200 1.00 -44.37 -32.09
C SER A 200 2.10 -43.31 -32.21
N ALA A 201 2.99 -43.42 -33.21
CA ALA A 201 3.97 -42.37 -33.53
C ALA A 201 3.31 -41.09 -34.09
N ALA A 202 2.30 -41.23 -34.96
CA ALA A 202 1.53 -40.09 -35.48
C ALA A 202 0.78 -39.37 -34.35
N ARG A 203 0.10 -40.11 -33.47
CA ARG A 203 -0.57 -39.58 -32.28
C ARG A 203 0.41 -38.88 -31.35
N GLN A 204 1.56 -39.50 -31.05
CA GLN A 204 2.58 -38.87 -30.20
C GLN A 204 3.07 -37.55 -30.79
N LYS A 205 3.31 -37.49 -32.11
CA LYS A 205 3.72 -36.25 -32.78
C LYS A 205 2.62 -35.17 -32.72
N LYS A 206 1.35 -35.53 -32.96
CA LYS A 206 0.23 -34.58 -32.82
C LYS A 206 0.08 -34.08 -31.38
N LEU A 207 0.29 -34.94 -30.38
CA LEU A 207 0.30 -34.56 -28.96
C LEU A 207 1.44 -33.59 -28.60
N GLU A 208 2.63 -33.76 -29.17
CA GLU A 208 3.74 -32.81 -28.98
C GLU A 208 3.43 -31.43 -29.57
N ILE A 209 2.75 -31.38 -30.72
CA ILE A 209 2.28 -30.12 -31.32
C ILE A 209 1.14 -29.52 -30.47
N LEU A 210 0.18 -30.33 -30.02
CA LEU A 210 -0.90 -29.87 -29.13
C LEU A 210 -0.35 -29.29 -27.82
N ASP A 211 0.61 -29.97 -27.19
CA ASP A 211 1.29 -29.49 -25.97
C ASP A 211 1.94 -28.11 -26.22
N GLN A 212 2.62 -27.91 -27.35
CA GLN A 212 3.24 -26.64 -27.72
C GLN A 212 2.20 -25.53 -27.99
N VAL A 213 1.13 -25.82 -28.74
CA VAL A 213 0.06 -24.86 -29.04
C VAL A 213 -0.69 -24.46 -27.77
N ARG A 214 -0.93 -25.39 -26.84
CA ARG A 214 -1.53 -25.10 -25.53
C ARG A 214 -0.62 -24.25 -24.65
N GLU A 215 0.68 -24.51 -24.62
CA GLU A 215 1.64 -23.64 -23.91
C GLU A 215 1.61 -22.21 -24.46
N GLU A 216 1.62 -22.05 -25.79
CA GLU A 216 1.50 -20.74 -26.45
C GLU A 216 0.17 -20.05 -26.12
N GLY A 217 -0.95 -20.77 -26.13
CA GLY A 217 -2.27 -20.25 -25.75
C GLY A 217 -2.30 -19.73 -24.31
N LEU A 218 -1.80 -20.51 -23.35
CA LEU A 218 -1.73 -20.12 -21.94
C LEU A 218 -0.81 -18.91 -21.69
N VAL A 219 0.27 -18.77 -22.48
CA VAL A 219 1.16 -17.60 -22.47
C VAL A 219 0.46 -16.35 -23.02
N VAL A 220 -0.28 -16.48 -24.13
CA VAL A 220 -1.08 -15.40 -24.70
C VAL A 220 -2.19 -14.98 -23.73
N ASP A 221 -2.86 -15.92 -23.07
CA ASP A 221 -3.86 -15.67 -22.02
C ASP A 221 -3.27 -14.91 -20.83
N ALA A 222 -2.11 -15.35 -20.32
CA ALA A 222 -1.42 -14.67 -19.21
C ALA A 222 -1.01 -13.24 -19.58
N ARG A 223 -0.58 -13.02 -20.83
CA ARG A 223 -0.22 -11.70 -21.37
C ARG A 223 -1.45 -10.81 -21.57
N LEU A 224 -2.55 -11.33 -22.10
CA LEU A 224 -3.83 -10.62 -22.25
C LEU A 224 -4.39 -10.20 -20.88
N ASP A 225 -4.41 -11.12 -19.92
CA ASP A 225 -4.84 -10.86 -18.54
C ASP A 225 -3.94 -9.81 -17.87
N HIS A 226 -2.62 -9.88 -18.03
CA HIS A 226 -1.72 -8.83 -17.56
C HIS A 226 -1.98 -7.47 -18.22
N LEU A 227 -2.15 -7.42 -19.55
CA LEU A 227 -2.44 -6.18 -20.28
C LEU A 227 -3.81 -5.57 -19.94
N GLY A 228 -4.77 -6.40 -19.50
CA GLY A 228 -6.06 -5.98 -18.94
C GLY A 228 -5.99 -5.53 -17.48
N ARG A 229 -5.19 -6.22 -16.64
CA ARG A 229 -4.98 -5.92 -15.20
C ARG A 229 -4.09 -4.72 -14.94
N LEU A 230 -3.09 -4.48 -15.80
CA LEU A 230 -2.37 -3.21 -15.84
C LEU A 230 -3.41 -2.13 -16.09
N GLU A 231 -3.87 -1.46 -15.03
CA GLU A 231 -5.07 -0.64 -15.10
C GLU A 231 -5.04 0.32 -16.27
N SER A 232 -6.22 0.55 -16.86
CA SER A 232 -6.43 1.79 -17.57
C SER A 232 -6.13 2.91 -16.59
N LYS A 233 -4.96 3.57 -16.72
CA LYS A 233 -4.70 4.85 -16.07
C LYS A 233 -5.73 5.81 -16.66
N ARG A 234 -6.88 5.89 -16.01
CA ARG A 234 -7.94 6.84 -16.34
C ARG A 234 -7.33 8.20 -16.08
N LYS A 235 -7.22 8.99 -17.14
CA LYS A 235 -6.74 10.36 -17.05
C LYS A 235 -7.91 11.27 -17.35
N LYS A 236 -7.93 12.42 -16.72
CA LYS A 236 -8.86 13.49 -17.06
C LYS A 236 -8.12 14.39 -18.06
N GLU A 237 -8.60 14.42 -19.30
CA GLU A 237 -8.23 15.43 -20.27
C GLU A 237 -8.88 16.75 -19.83
N LEU A 238 -8.08 17.81 -19.73
CA LEU A 238 -8.54 19.09 -19.24
C LEU A 238 -8.64 20.09 -20.40
N TYR A 239 -9.83 20.67 -20.56
CA TYR A 239 -10.16 21.64 -21.58
C TYR A 239 -10.55 22.97 -20.96
N LEU A 240 -10.08 24.07 -21.54
CA LEU A 240 -10.32 25.44 -21.11
C LEU A 240 -11.16 26.15 -22.16
N GLU A 241 -12.34 26.65 -21.78
CA GLU A 241 -13.13 27.53 -22.63
C GLU A 241 -12.64 28.97 -22.46
N THR A 242 -12.07 29.52 -23.53
CA THR A 242 -11.49 30.87 -23.56
C THR A 242 -12.21 31.76 -24.56
N GLU A 243 -12.17 33.06 -24.30
CA GLU A 243 -12.63 34.10 -25.22
C GLU A 243 -11.57 35.20 -25.29
N SER A 244 -11.08 35.51 -26.49
CA SER A 244 -10.06 36.53 -26.76
C SER A 244 -10.49 37.42 -27.93
N GLU A 245 -10.12 38.70 -27.90
CA GLU A 245 -10.37 39.63 -29.00
C GLU A 245 -9.36 39.44 -30.16
N GLU A 246 -8.17 38.94 -29.85
CA GLU A 246 -7.05 38.77 -30.78
C GLU A 246 -6.45 37.35 -30.66
N GLU A 247 -5.86 36.83 -31.74
CA GLU A 247 -5.08 35.60 -31.67
C GLU A 247 -3.73 35.88 -30.98
N SER A 248 -3.36 35.08 -29.98
CA SER A 248 -2.15 35.28 -29.19
C SER A 248 -1.52 33.98 -28.71
N ASP A 249 -0.18 33.96 -28.60
CA ASP A 249 0.54 32.92 -27.87
C ASP A 249 0.51 33.24 -26.37
N ALA A 250 -0.04 32.34 -25.57
CA ALA A 250 -0.25 32.55 -24.14
C ALA A 250 0.45 31.47 -23.30
N LEU A 251 1.10 31.90 -22.21
CA LEU A 251 1.51 31.01 -21.13
C LEU A 251 0.28 30.73 -20.24
N VAL A 252 -0.15 29.47 -20.22
CA VAL A 252 -1.16 28.99 -19.27
C VAL A 252 -0.44 28.47 -18.05
N GLU A 253 -0.79 28.98 -16.87
CA GLU A 253 -0.46 28.36 -15.59
C GLU A 253 -1.74 27.82 -14.94
N TYR A 254 -1.72 26.58 -14.48
CA TYR A 254 -2.84 26.01 -13.74
C TYR A 254 -2.40 25.24 -12.50
N LYS A 255 -3.19 25.36 -11.44
CA LYS A 255 -2.96 24.79 -10.11
C LYS A 255 -4.14 23.91 -9.74
N TYR A 256 -3.89 22.74 -9.18
CA TYR A 256 -4.92 21.81 -8.71
C TYR A 256 -4.49 21.11 -7.43
N LEU A 257 -5.47 20.70 -6.61
CA LEU A 257 -5.24 19.86 -5.43
C LEU A 257 -5.24 18.39 -5.84
N ILE A 258 -4.29 17.63 -5.33
CA ILE A 258 -4.21 16.18 -5.51
C ILE A 258 -3.95 15.47 -4.17
N PRO A 259 -4.82 14.54 -3.74
CA PRO A 259 -4.59 13.71 -2.56
C PRO A 259 -3.55 12.62 -2.86
N GLY A 260 -2.98 12.03 -1.80
CA GLY A 260 -1.97 10.96 -1.91
C GLY A 260 -0.51 11.44 -1.85
N ALA A 261 -0.29 12.76 -1.75
CA ALA A 261 1.02 13.33 -1.39
C ALA A 261 1.08 13.60 0.11
N SER A 262 2.20 13.29 0.76
CA SER A 262 2.41 13.59 2.19
C SER A 262 3.89 13.83 2.47
N TRP A 263 4.22 14.73 3.40
CA TRP A 263 5.60 14.95 3.83
C TRP A 263 5.75 14.85 5.35
N PHE A 264 6.98 14.61 5.82
CA PHE A 264 7.33 14.47 7.24
C PHE A 264 8.66 15.18 7.55
N PRO A 265 8.74 16.05 8.58
CA PRO A 265 10.01 16.65 9.02
C PRO A 265 10.98 15.58 9.55
N ARG A 266 12.28 15.70 9.23
CA ARG A 266 13.34 14.88 9.83
C ARG A 266 14.63 15.66 9.99
N TYR A 267 15.29 15.46 11.13
CA TYR A 267 16.48 16.22 11.51
C TYR A 267 17.69 15.31 11.71
N SER A 268 18.87 15.92 11.62
CA SER A 268 20.12 15.31 12.03
C SER A 268 21.00 16.39 12.67
N LEU A 269 21.47 16.14 13.89
CA LEU A 269 22.34 17.05 14.63
C LEU A 269 23.74 16.45 14.70
N GLN A 270 24.69 17.11 14.04
CA GLN A 270 26.12 16.78 14.15
C GLN A 270 26.72 17.63 15.28
N LEU A 271 27.07 17.02 16.41
CA LEU A 271 27.75 17.70 17.52
C LEU A 271 29.22 17.97 17.18
N THR A 272 29.69 19.15 17.58
CA THR A 272 31.08 19.60 17.53
C THR A 272 31.45 20.26 18.86
N ASP A 273 32.74 20.58 19.05
CA ASP A 273 33.27 21.33 20.21
C ASP A 273 32.74 20.87 21.57
N GLU A 274 32.81 19.56 21.83
CA GLU A 274 32.33 18.92 23.05
C GLU A 274 30.81 19.08 23.35
N SER A 275 29.99 19.29 22.31
CA SER A 275 28.55 19.62 22.39
C SER A 275 28.26 21.07 22.79
N ARG A 276 29.21 22.00 22.54
CA ARG A 276 28.99 23.46 22.62
C ARG A 276 28.58 24.08 21.29
N SER A 277 28.74 23.33 20.20
CA SER A 277 28.30 23.70 18.86
C SER A 277 27.75 22.47 18.15
N GLY A 278 26.97 22.68 17.10
CA GLY A 278 26.60 21.60 16.17
C GLY A 278 26.01 22.09 14.87
N GLU A 279 26.01 21.23 13.85
CA GLU A 279 25.30 21.46 12.58
C GLU A 279 23.96 20.70 12.60
N LEU A 280 22.85 21.44 12.71
CA LEU A 280 21.51 20.91 12.50
C LEU A 280 21.21 20.87 10.99
N ARG A 281 20.91 19.69 10.46
CA ARG A 281 20.44 19.48 9.09
C ARG A 281 18.98 19.09 9.10
N TRP A 282 18.22 19.65 8.17
CA TRP A 282 16.78 19.44 8.05
C TRP A 282 16.42 18.90 6.67
N PHE A 283 15.57 17.88 6.69
CA PHE A 283 15.04 17.19 5.52
C PHE A 283 13.51 17.07 5.61
N ALA A 284 12.86 17.05 4.46
CA ALA A 284 11.50 16.53 4.32
C ALA A 284 11.59 15.10 3.77
N LEU A 285 10.92 14.15 4.42
CA LEU A 285 10.63 12.85 3.81
C LEU A 285 9.33 12.96 3.02
N VAL A 286 9.40 12.78 1.70
CA VAL A 286 8.28 12.99 0.78
C VAL A 286 7.78 11.65 0.26
N ARG A 287 6.48 11.39 0.41
CA ARG A 287 5.79 10.24 -0.18
C ARG A 287 4.79 10.74 -1.21
N ASN A 288 4.88 10.21 -2.42
CA ASN A 288 3.99 10.50 -3.54
C ASN A 288 3.23 9.22 -3.93
N ASP A 289 1.90 9.27 -3.81
CA ASP A 289 0.92 8.28 -4.27
C ASP A 289 -0.16 8.96 -5.14
N THR A 290 0.23 9.99 -5.91
CA THR A 290 -0.69 10.80 -6.70
C THR A 290 -1.00 10.21 -8.09
N GLY A 291 -0.34 9.12 -8.47
CA GLY A 291 -0.38 8.55 -9.82
C GLY A 291 0.44 9.34 -10.86
N GLU A 292 1.08 10.44 -10.43
CA GLU A 292 1.83 11.39 -11.26
C GLU A 292 3.27 11.52 -10.75
N ASP A 293 4.24 11.15 -11.60
CA ASP A 293 5.67 11.32 -11.32
C ASP A 293 6.06 12.80 -11.45
N TRP A 294 6.81 13.33 -10.49
CA TRP A 294 7.27 14.72 -10.51
C TRP A 294 8.74 14.75 -10.91
N GLU A 295 9.07 15.31 -12.08
CA GLU A 295 10.45 15.34 -12.59
C GLU A 295 11.03 16.76 -12.52
N LYS A 296 12.15 16.94 -11.80
CA LYS A 296 12.90 18.21 -11.67
C LYS A 296 12.03 19.40 -11.20
N VAL A 297 11.06 19.15 -10.33
CA VAL A 297 10.12 20.16 -9.81
C VAL A 297 10.71 20.90 -8.61
N LYS A 298 10.31 22.17 -8.40
CA LYS A 298 10.61 22.85 -7.13
C LYS A 298 9.57 22.45 -6.08
N LEU A 299 10.02 21.94 -4.93
CA LEU A 299 9.13 21.52 -3.85
C LEU A 299 9.02 22.61 -2.78
N PHE A 300 7.81 22.75 -2.27
CA PHE A 300 7.49 23.59 -1.13
C PHE A 300 6.74 22.75 -0.10
N PHE A 301 6.90 23.07 1.18
CA PHE A 301 6.37 22.29 2.29
C PHE A 301 5.74 23.24 3.30
N THR A 302 4.51 22.95 3.73
CA THR A 302 3.86 23.70 4.81
C THR A 302 3.18 22.72 5.78
N ALA A 303 3.12 23.15 7.05
CA ALA A 303 2.42 22.45 8.11
C ALA A 303 1.00 22.99 8.33
N SER A 304 0.65 24.11 7.69
CA SER A 304 -0.65 24.75 7.80
C SER A 304 -1.73 23.85 7.21
N ASN A 305 -2.90 23.79 7.84
CA ASN A 305 -4.07 23.16 7.27
C ASN A 305 -4.95 24.27 6.66
N PRO A 306 -4.97 24.47 5.33
CA PRO A 306 -5.89 25.42 4.72
C PRO A 306 -7.27 24.77 4.80
N ASP A 307 -8.11 25.25 5.72
CA ASP A 307 -9.32 24.55 6.15
C ASP A 307 -10.15 24.03 4.98
N LEU A 308 -10.24 22.69 4.93
CA LEU A 308 -11.10 21.96 3.98
C LEU A 308 -12.57 21.98 4.41
N ASP A 309 -12.87 22.43 5.63
CA ASP A 309 -14.21 22.73 6.16
C ASP A 309 -14.27 24.22 6.56
N ILE A 310 -14.61 25.07 5.59
CA ILE A 310 -15.11 26.44 5.86
C ILE A 310 -16.62 26.40 6.17
N ASP A 311 -17.26 25.25 5.94
CA ASP A 311 -18.68 25.03 6.22
C ASP A 311 -18.95 25.07 7.73
N LEU A 312 -20.04 25.74 8.11
CA LEU A 312 -20.47 25.86 9.50
C LEU A 312 -20.71 24.45 10.08
N PRO A 313 -20.08 24.09 11.22
CA PRO A 313 -20.22 22.74 11.77
C PRO A 313 -21.70 22.45 12.08
N VAL A 314 -22.20 21.34 11.54
CA VAL A 314 -23.62 20.96 11.66
C VAL A 314 -23.94 20.65 13.13
N VAL A 315 -24.58 21.61 13.80
CA VAL A 315 -25.11 21.44 15.15
C VAL A 315 -26.18 20.36 15.12
N ARG A 316 -25.86 19.18 15.67
CA ARG A 316 -26.84 18.11 15.89
C ARG A 316 -27.68 18.47 17.11
N GLU A 317 -28.98 18.19 17.06
CA GLU A 317 -29.88 18.33 18.20
C GLU A 317 -29.39 17.49 19.40
N TRP A 318 -29.25 18.13 20.56
CA TRP A 318 -28.92 17.42 21.79
C TRP A 318 -30.20 16.88 22.43
N ARG A 319 -30.55 15.63 22.11
CA ARG A 319 -31.69 14.95 22.74
C ARG A 319 -31.27 14.39 24.11
N ILE A 320 -31.80 14.99 25.17
CA ILE A 320 -31.71 14.45 26.54
C ILE A 320 -32.94 13.56 26.78
N GLN A 321 -32.72 12.33 27.23
CA GLN A 321 -33.76 11.43 27.71
C GLN A 321 -33.43 10.97 29.12
N THR A 322 -34.41 11.02 30.01
CA THR A 322 -34.29 10.45 31.36
C THR A 322 -34.47 8.95 31.28
N GLN A 323 -33.42 8.18 31.58
CA GLN A 323 -33.57 6.75 31.82
C GLN A 323 -34.01 6.59 33.28
N SER A 324 -35.27 6.18 33.51
CA SER A 324 -35.76 5.92 34.86
C SER A 324 -34.93 4.79 35.49
N THR A 325 -34.29 5.09 36.61
CA THR A 325 -33.60 4.08 37.42
C THR A 325 -34.63 3.07 37.95
N VAL A 326 -34.22 1.80 37.99
CA VAL A 326 -34.98 0.54 38.01
C VAL A 326 -36.15 0.42 39.03
N ASP A 327 -36.35 1.35 39.95
CA ASP A 327 -37.35 1.25 41.02
C ASP A 327 -38.80 1.55 40.59
N ASP A 328 -39.04 2.37 39.56
CA ASP A 328 -40.42 2.66 39.09
C ASP A 328 -41.14 1.43 38.48
N LEU A 329 -40.39 0.45 37.98
CA LEU A 329 -40.94 -0.79 37.43
C LEU A 329 -41.56 -1.70 38.51
N LYS A 330 -41.17 -1.56 39.78
CA LYS A 330 -41.83 -2.25 40.89
C LYS A 330 -43.18 -1.62 41.24
N ILE A 331 -43.24 -0.29 41.29
CA ILE A 331 -44.44 0.45 41.67
C ILE A 331 -45.57 0.21 40.66
N GLN A 332 -45.26 0.10 39.36
CA GLN A 332 -46.26 -0.24 38.34
C GLN A 332 -46.64 -1.73 38.31
N ALA A 333 -45.72 -2.64 38.63
CA ALA A 333 -46.03 -4.07 38.72
C ALA A 333 -46.94 -4.42 39.92
N GLU A 334 -46.71 -3.78 41.07
CA GLU A 334 -47.54 -3.96 42.27
C GLU A 334 -48.92 -3.29 42.15
N ALA A 335 -49.06 -2.25 41.33
CA ALA A 335 -50.36 -1.67 40.98
C ALA A 335 -51.17 -2.60 40.05
N ALA A 336 -50.57 -3.12 38.98
CA ALA A 336 -51.25 -3.99 38.03
C ALA A 336 -51.68 -5.35 38.63
N ALA A 337 -50.92 -5.89 39.59
CA ALA A 337 -51.23 -7.16 40.25
C ALA A 337 -52.48 -7.13 41.15
N ASN A 338 -52.95 -5.94 41.57
CA ASN A 338 -54.13 -5.81 42.43
C ASN A 338 -55.45 -5.69 41.65
N ASP A 339 -55.42 -5.35 40.35
CA ASP A 339 -56.63 -5.20 39.54
C ASP A 339 -57.07 -6.53 38.86
N GLU A 340 -56.16 -7.49 38.62
CA GLU A 340 -56.51 -8.76 37.95
C GLU A 340 -57.26 -9.78 38.82
N GLU A 341 -57.24 -9.66 40.16
CA GLU A 341 -57.94 -10.61 41.05
C GLU A 341 -59.48 -10.43 41.05
N THR A 342 -60.00 -9.34 40.48
CA THR A 342 -61.45 -9.10 40.37
C THR A 342 -62.08 -9.46 39.01
N ALA A 343 -61.26 -9.79 38.00
CA ALA A 343 -61.72 -10.03 36.62
C ALA A 343 -61.94 -11.50 36.24
N TYR A 344 -61.60 -12.46 37.13
CA TYR A 344 -61.70 -13.90 36.85
C TYR A 344 -63.06 -14.55 37.15
N ASN A 345 -64.13 -13.76 37.27
CA ASN A 345 -65.51 -14.24 37.19
C ASN A 345 -66.29 -13.36 36.19
N VAL A 346 -67.14 -13.99 35.37
CA VAL A 346 -67.99 -13.37 34.32
C VAL A 346 -67.27 -13.00 33.01
N ARG A 347 -66.97 -14.02 32.18
CA ARG A 347 -67.44 -14.17 30.77
C ARG A 347 -66.63 -15.21 29.98
N ASN A 348 -67.02 -16.48 30.12
CA ASN A 348 -67.08 -17.34 28.94
C ASN A 348 -68.35 -16.93 28.19
N ASP A 349 -68.24 -16.14 27.12
CA ASP A 349 -69.12 -16.36 25.96
C ASP A 349 -68.56 -15.76 24.66
N ASP A 350 -68.43 -16.66 23.69
CA ASP A 350 -68.36 -16.50 22.24
C ASP A 350 -67.31 -15.56 21.57
N SER A 351 -67.29 -15.65 20.24
CA SER A 351 -66.12 -15.61 19.38
C SER A 351 -66.02 -14.37 18.47
N SER A 352 -64.80 -13.98 18.07
CA SER A 352 -64.35 -14.09 16.66
C SER A 352 -63.02 -13.37 16.30
N LEU A 353 -62.14 -14.13 15.64
CA LEU A 353 -61.26 -13.80 14.49
C LEU A 353 -60.16 -12.68 14.49
N SER A 354 -58.98 -13.13 14.02
CA SER A 354 -57.93 -12.41 13.23
C SER A 354 -56.72 -11.72 13.91
N ALA A 355 -55.79 -12.56 14.37
CA ALA A 355 -54.42 -12.74 13.82
C ALA A 355 -53.40 -11.58 13.63
N GLY A 356 -52.15 -11.82 14.12
CA GLY A 356 -50.89 -11.20 13.64
C GLY A 356 -50.07 -10.45 14.71
N ALA A 357 -49.29 -11.07 15.59
CA ALA A 357 -47.97 -11.72 15.39
C ALA A 357 -46.84 -10.73 14.96
N ALA A 358 -45.61 -10.72 15.52
CA ALA A 358 -44.99 -11.49 16.61
C ALA A 358 -43.75 -10.75 17.20
N ARG A 359 -43.13 -11.29 18.27
CA ARG A 359 -42.04 -10.65 19.04
C ARG A 359 -40.92 -11.65 19.43
N GLU A 360 -39.67 -11.20 19.33
CA GLU A 360 -38.47 -11.55 20.15
C GLU A 360 -37.87 -12.99 20.28
N LYS A 361 -36.77 -13.05 21.05
CA LYS A 361 -35.74 -14.09 21.25
C LYS A 361 -35.73 -14.52 22.74
N THR A 362 -34.84 -15.33 23.36
CA THR A 362 -33.50 -15.90 23.07
C THR A 362 -33.21 -17.07 24.04
N LYS A 363 -32.02 -17.71 23.95
CA LYS A 363 -31.28 -18.42 25.04
C LYS A 363 -31.81 -19.81 25.47
N GLU A 364 -31.01 -20.75 26.03
CA GLU A 364 -29.64 -20.70 26.60
C GLU A 364 -28.87 -22.07 26.54
N GLU A 365 -27.52 -22.03 26.64
CA GLU A 365 -26.49 -22.99 27.20
C GLU A 365 -26.67 -24.55 27.31
N ALA A 366 -25.66 -25.44 27.47
CA ALA A 366 -24.20 -25.51 27.22
C ALA A 366 -23.61 -26.91 27.63
N LYS A 367 -22.54 -27.45 26.96
CA LYS A 367 -21.41 -28.24 27.56
C LYS A 367 -20.44 -28.98 26.58
N LYS A 368 -19.13 -28.78 26.82
CA LYS A 368 -17.94 -29.70 26.80
C LYS A 368 -17.56 -30.61 25.59
N LYS A 369 -16.29 -30.39 25.16
CA LYS A 369 -15.17 -31.34 24.83
C LYS A 369 -15.11 -32.12 23.48
N SER A 370 -14.05 -31.82 22.71
CA SER A 370 -13.11 -32.76 22.02
C SER A 370 -13.68 -33.85 21.08
N LYS A 371 -13.34 -33.90 19.78
CA LYS A 371 -12.02 -34.33 19.25
C LYS A 371 -11.91 -34.12 17.71
N ARG A 372 -10.68 -34.20 17.17
CA ARG A 372 -10.30 -34.31 15.73
C ARG A 372 -11.23 -35.20 14.87
N VAL A 373 -11.46 -34.80 13.61
CA VAL A 373 -11.19 -35.52 12.32
C VAL A 373 -12.05 -34.89 11.19
N ALA A 374 -11.52 -34.85 9.97
CA ALA A 374 -12.20 -34.43 8.73
C ALA A 374 -12.23 -35.61 7.73
N PRO A 375 -12.82 -35.49 6.53
CA PRO A 375 -14.17 -34.99 6.20
C PRO A 375 -14.96 -36.06 5.39
N SER A 376 -16.25 -35.84 5.08
CA SER A 376 -16.83 -36.15 3.74
C SER A 376 -18.35 -35.95 3.64
N SER A 377 -18.79 -35.88 2.38
CA SER A 377 -20.08 -36.28 1.82
C SER A 377 -21.13 -35.19 1.53
N LYS A 378 -21.32 -35.00 0.22
CA LYS A 378 -22.58 -34.90 -0.54
C LYS A 378 -23.71 -34.03 0.03
N ALA A 379 -24.03 -32.98 -0.70
CA ALA A 379 -25.38 -32.46 -0.82
C ALA A 379 -25.90 -32.81 -2.22
N ASP A 380 -26.86 -33.74 -2.29
CA ASP A 380 -27.69 -33.98 -3.47
C ASP A 380 -28.94 -33.09 -3.41
N GLY A 381 -29.43 -32.69 -4.59
CA GLY A 381 -30.84 -32.32 -4.79
C GLY A 381 -31.22 -30.86 -4.55
N TYR A 382 -31.48 -30.13 -5.64
CA TYR A 382 -32.86 -29.97 -6.10
C TYR A 382 -32.89 -29.93 -7.63
N ALA A 383 -33.75 -30.74 -8.23
CA ALA A 383 -34.01 -30.73 -9.66
C ALA A 383 -35.45 -30.29 -9.90
N GLN A 384 -35.67 -29.42 -10.89
CA GLN A 384 -36.98 -29.34 -11.55
C GLN A 384 -36.86 -28.89 -13.00
N SER A 385 -37.46 -29.70 -13.87
CA SER A 385 -38.12 -29.32 -15.13
C SER A 385 -37.32 -28.60 -16.23
N GLY A 386 -36.87 -29.39 -17.20
CA GLY A 386 -37.63 -29.38 -18.47
C GLY A 386 -37.31 -28.31 -19.51
N SER A 387 -36.05 -28.18 -19.92
CA SER A 387 -35.74 -27.78 -21.31
C SER A 387 -34.50 -28.53 -21.80
N VAL A 388 -34.58 -29.09 -23.01
CA VAL A 388 -33.43 -29.72 -23.68
C VAL A 388 -32.56 -28.61 -24.27
N MET A 389 -31.75 -27.99 -23.42
CA MET A 389 -30.54 -27.31 -23.90
C MET A 389 -29.42 -28.34 -23.94
N SER A 390 -28.77 -28.45 -25.10
CA SER A 390 -27.45 -29.06 -25.19
C SER A 390 -26.55 -28.47 -24.11
N LYS A 391 -25.83 -29.31 -23.38
CA LYS A 391 -24.68 -28.82 -22.60
C LYS A 391 -23.79 -28.06 -23.59
N PRO A 392 -23.35 -26.82 -23.29
CA PRO A 392 -22.32 -26.21 -24.11
C PRO A 392 -21.14 -27.17 -24.16
N SER A 393 -20.65 -27.47 -25.37
CA SER A 393 -19.41 -28.22 -25.53
C SER A 393 -18.34 -27.54 -24.67
N PRO A 394 -17.51 -28.29 -23.91
CA PRO A 394 -16.47 -27.68 -23.09
C PRO A 394 -15.57 -26.78 -23.95
N ALA A 395 -14.92 -25.77 -23.38
CA ALA A 395 -14.00 -24.94 -24.17
C ALA A 395 -12.91 -25.83 -24.81
N PRO A 396 -12.35 -25.51 -25.99
CA PRO A 396 -11.36 -26.36 -26.66
C PRO A 396 -10.21 -26.82 -25.75
N MET A 397 -9.72 -25.94 -24.87
CA MET A 397 -8.75 -26.32 -23.84
C MET A 397 -9.26 -27.38 -22.86
N GLU A 398 -10.51 -27.29 -22.38
CA GLU A 398 -11.10 -28.27 -21.45
C GLU A 398 -11.32 -29.63 -22.12
N GLN A 399 -11.74 -29.65 -23.39
CA GLN A 399 -11.85 -30.90 -24.18
C GLN A 399 -10.48 -31.56 -24.34
N SER A 400 -9.47 -30.78 -24.77
CA SER A 400 -8.09 -31.26 -24.93
C SER A 400 -7.51 -31.81 -23.61
N ARG A 401 -7.83 -31.17 -22.48
CA ARG A 401 -7.42 -31.60 -21.14
C ARG A 401 -8.06 -32.94 -20.76
N GLN A 402 -9.35 -33.13 -21.03
CA GLN A 402 -10.03 -34.42 -20.77
C GLN A 402 -9.44 -35.56 -21.62
N ILE A 403 -9.11 -35.30 -22.89
CA ILE A 403 -8.45 -36.26 -23.77
C ILE A 403 -7.08 -36.69 -23.20
N ILE A 404 -6.29 -35.75 -22.64
CA ILE A 404 -5.00 -36.05 -22.01
C ILE A 404 -5.19 -36.82 -20.69
N GLU A 405 -6.05 -36.35 -19.79
CA GLU A 405 -6.29 -36.96 -18.47
C GLU A 405 -6.83 -38.40 -18.57
N GLN A 406 -7.65 -38.71 -19.59
CA GLN A 406 -8.24 -40.04 -19.76
C GLN A 406 -7.32 -41.05 -20.46
N ASN A 407 -6.37 -40.61 -21.28
CA ASN A 407 -5.62 -41.50 -22.19
C ASN A 407 -4.10 -41.57 -21.93
N TYR A 408 -3.52 -40.75 -21.05
CA TYR A 408 -2.06 -40.67 -20.87
C TYR A 408 -1.56 -40.73 -19.42
N ASN A 409 -1.02 -41.88 -19.00
CA ASN A 409 -0.37 -42.06 -17.69
C ASN A 409 1.00 -41.33 -17.55
N ASN A 410 1.63 -40.87 -18.65
CA ASN A 410 3.05 -40.49 -18.67
C ASN A 410 3.36 -39.09 -19.28
N ARG A 411 2.43 -38.12 -19.24
CA ARG A 411 2.75 -36.70 -19.54
C ARG A 411 2.35 -35.74 -18.42
N ALA A 412 2.95 -35.94 -17.25
CA ALA A 412 2.87 -35.00 -16.13
C ALA A 412 3.35 -33.57 -16.47
N ASN A 413 4.22 -33.40 -17.48
CA ASN A 413 4.85 -32.11 -17.78
C ASN A 413 3.88 -31.06 -18.34
N SER A 414 2.95 -31.45 -19.23
CA SER A 414 2.00 -30.52 -19.86
C SER A 414 0.99 -29.96 -18.85
N LEU A 415 0.33 -30.86 -18.09
CA LEU A 415 -0.55 -30.51 -16.97
C LEU A 415 0.18 -29.69 -15.89
N ARG A 416 1.45 -30.00 -15.60
CA ARG A 416 2.27 -29.23 -14.65
C ARG A 416 2.62 -27.83 -15.17
N THR A 417 2.79 -27.65 -16.48
CA THR A 417 3.00 -26.32 -17.08
C THR A 417 1.71 -25.49 -17.01
N GLU A 418 0.55 -26.09 -17.32
CA GLU A 418 -0.77 -25.48 -17.13
C GLU A 418 -1.01 -25.09 -15.66
N GLU A 419 -0.68 -25.96 -14.71
CA GLU A 419 -0.78 -25.68 -13.28
C GLU A 419 0.19 -24.55 -12.85
N ASN A 420 1.46 -24.58 -13.27
CA ASN A 420 2.44 -23.53 -13.00
C ASN A 420 1.97 -22.15 -13.51
N LEU A 421 1.39 -22.08 -14.72
CA LEU A 421 0.88 -20.85 -15.32
C LEU A 421 -0.38 -20.34 -14.60
N ASN A 422 -1.29 -21.23 -14.21
CA ASN A 422 -2.47 -20.87 -13.41
C ASN A 422 -2.09 -20.36 -12.01
N GLN A 423 -1.14 -21.00 -11.33
CA GLN A 423 -0.63 -20.52 -10.05
C GLN A 423 0.11 -19.18 -10.20
N LEU A 424 0.94 -19.02 -11.25
CA LEU A 424 1.60 -17.75 -11.58
C LEU A 424 0.58 -16.61 -11.77
N LYS A 425 -0.50 -16.85 -12.52
CA LYS A 425 -1.60 -15.90 -12.74
C LYS A 425 -2.27 -15.45 -11.42
N ASN A 426 -2.37 -16.35 -10.44
CA ASN A 426 -2.88 -16.06 -9.11
C ASN A 426 -1.87 -15.26 -8.26
N ASP A 427 -0.59 -15.66 -8.24
CA ASP A 427 0.45 -14.93 -7.51
C ASP A 427 0.63 -13.49 -8.04
N LEU A 428 0.59 -13.30 -9.36
CA LEU A 428 0.61 -11.98 -9.98
C LEU A 428 -0.62 -11.14 -9.61
N ALA A 429 -1.80 -11.75 -9.47
CA ALA A 429 -3.01 -11.05 -8.98
C ALA A 429 -2.82 -10.60 -7.53
N ASN A 430 -2.36 -11.52 -6.68
CA ASN A 430 -2.16 -11.29 -5.27
C ASN A 430 -1.05 -10.27 -5.02
N GLN A 431 0.06 -10.30 -5.75
CA GLN A 431 1.11 -9.28 -5.68
C GLN A 431 0.53 -7.89 -5.95
N GLN A 432 -0.19 -7.72 -7.06
CA GLN A 432 -0.79 -6.43 -7.43
C GLN A 432 -1.83 -5.94 -6.42
N TYR A 433 -2.71 -6.84 -5.94
CA TYR A 433 -3.72 -6.53 -4.93
C TYR A 433 -3.10 -6.06 -3.61
N ASN A 434 -2.17 -6.86 -3.06
CA ASN A 434 -1.50 -6.53 -1.80
C ASN A 434 -0.66 -5.24 -1.93
N PHE A 435 0.01 -5.02 -3.07
CA PHE A 435 0.77 -3.79 -3.30
C PHE A 435 -0.13 -2.54 -3.30
N LYS A 436 -1.29 -2.60 -3.96
CA LYS A 436 -2.28 -1.50 -3.97
C LYS A 436 -2.85 -1.21 -2.59
N ASN A 437 -3.09 -2.23 -1.78
CA ASN A 437 -3.60 -2.10 -0.41
C ASN A 437 -2.52 -1.76 0.63
N GLY A 438 -1.26 -1.54 0.22
CA GLY A 438 -0.16 -1.21 1.12
C GLY A 438 0.40 -2.38 1.94
N GLN A 439 0.01 -3.61 1.62
CA GLN A 439 0.44 -4.85 2.26
C GLN A 439 1.76 -5.33 1.61
N TYR A 440 2.80 -4.51 1.67
CA TYR A 440 4.03 -4.70 0.88
C TYR A 440 4.79 -6.00 1.19
N ASP A 441 4.77 -6.50 2.43
CA ASP A 441 5.37 -7.80 2.77
C ASP A 441 4.67 -8.96 2.05
N GLN A 442 3.33 -8.94 2.01
CA GLN A 442 2.53 -9.93 1.29
C GLN A 442 2.71 -9.78 -0.23
N ALA A 443 2.76 -8.55 -0.74
CA ALA A 443 3.08 -8.30 -2.14
C ALA A 443 4.45 -8.87 -2.54
N ASN A 444 5.46 -8.67 -1.70
CA ASN A 444 6.80 -9.20 -1.93
C ASN A 444 6.84 -10.74 -1.84
N TYR A 445 6.09 -11.35 -0.93
CA TYR A 445 5.95 -12.81 -0.88
C TYR A 445 5.40 -13.38 -2.20
N TYR A 446 4.26 -12.86 -2.67
CA TYR A 446 3.65 -13.32 -3.92
C TYR A 446 4.53 -13.03 -5.15
N GLY A 447 5.23 -11.89 -5.18
CA GLY A 447 6.21 -11.59 -6.23
C GLY A 447 7.34 -12.62 -6.29
N GLN A 448 7.89 -13.04 -5.14
CA GLN A 448 8.92 -14.09 -5.09
C GLN A 448 8.38 -15.45 -5.54
N GLU A 449 7.14 -15.78 -5.16
CA GLU A 449 6.47 -17.01 -5.62
C GLU A 449 6.18 -17.01 -7.12
N ALA A 450 5.89 -15.84 -7.71
CA ALA A 450 5.79 -15.67 -9.16
C ALA A 450 7.16 -15.84 -9.86
N LEU A 451 8.24 -15.23 -9.38
CA LEU A 451 9.59 -15.43 -9.93
C LEU A 451 10.05 -16.89 -9.89
N LYS A 452 9.75 -17.63 -8.80
CA LYS A 452 9.98 -19.08 -8.71
C LYS A 452 9.15 -19.92 -9.69
N LYS A 453 8.10 -19.35 -10.29
CA LYS A 453 7.26 -20.00 -11.30
C LYS A 453 7.71 -19.62 -12.70
N PHE A 454 8.06 -18.36 -12.98
CA PHE A 454 8.80 -17.97 -14.18
C PHE A 454 10.05 -18.84 -14.36
N SER A 455 10.82 -19.09 -13.28
CA SER A 455 12.01 -19.94 -13.31
C SER A 455 11.75 -21.43 -13.61
N LYS A 456 10.49 -21.88 -13.73
CA LYS A 456 10.09 -23.25 -14.07
C LYS A 456 9.44 -23.35 -15.47
N LEU A 457 9.19 -22.23 -16.13
CA LEU A 457 8.68 -22.20 -17.50
C LEU A 457 9.79 -22.48 -18.53
N SER A 458 9.39 -22.90 -19.73
CA SER A 458 10.28 -23.04 -20.89
C SER A 458 10.90 -21.70 -21.30
N ASP A 459 12.03 -21.76 -22.02
CA ASP A 459 12.69 -20.56 -22.55
C ASP A 459 11.79 -19.75 -23.50
N PHE A 460 10.90 -20.43 -24.23
CA PHE A 460 9.89 -19.79 -25.07
C PHE A 460 8.89 -18.99 -24.23
N SER A 461 8.28 -19.64 -23.23
CA SER A 461 7.31 -19.03 -22.33
C SER A 461 7.91 -17.85 -21.56
N ARG A 462 9.15 -17.96 -21.04
CA ARG A 462 9.82 -16.83 -20.38
C ARG A 462 10.05 -15.66 -21.34
N LYS A 463 10.49 -15.93 -22.58
CA LYS A 463 10.77 -14.87 -23.56
C LYS A 463 9.53 -14.06 -23.91
N GLU A 464 8.37 -14.71 -24.09
CA GLU A 464 7.09 -14.03 -24.33
C GLU A 464 6.55 -13.30 -23.08
N LEU A 465 6.84 -13.81 -21.87
CA LEU A 465 6.42 -13.23 -20.59
C LEU A 465 7.46 -12.29 -19.95
N ASN A 466 8.56 -11.95 -20.64
CA ASN A 466 9.67 -11.16 -20.07
C ASN A 466 9.23 -9.78 -19.55
N SER A 467 8.26 -9.13 -20.20
CA SER A 467 7.67 -7.86 -19.71
C SER A 467 6.92 -8.02 -18.38
N LEU A 468 6.31 -9.19 -18.20
CA LEU A 468 5.57 -9.61 -17.01
C LEU A 468 6.52 -9.93 -15.85
N GLU A 469 7.62 -10.63 -16.14
CA GLU A 469 8.71 -10.91 -15.20
C GLU A 469 9.38 -9.60 -14.75
N THR A 470 9.75 -8.71 -15.69
CA THR A 470 10.30 -7.37 -15.40
C THR A 470 9.36 -6.53 -14.51
N TYR A 471 8.05 -6.56 -14.77
CA TYR A 471 7.06 -5.87 -13.94
C TYR A 471 6.96 -6.44 -12.52
N THR A 472 7.07 -7.78 -12.39
CA THR A 472 7.09 -8.50 -11.12
C THR A 472 8.30 -8.09 -10.27
N GLU A 473 9.48 -7.99 -10.88
CA GLU A 473 10.72 -7.51 -10.27
C GLU A 473 10.65 -6.03 -9.86
N ASP A 474 10.06 -5.15 -10.68
CA ASP A 474 9.91 -3.74 -10.34
C ASP A 474 8.98 -3.53 -9.13
N LEU A 475 7.86 -4.26 -9.06
CA LEU A 475 6.99 -4.26 -7.88
C LEU A 475 7.70 -4.80 -6.63
N LEU A 476 8.47 -5.88 -6.75
CA LEU A 476 9.30 -6.43 -5.65
C LEU A 476 10.31 -5.41 -5.14
N ARG A 477 11.01 -4.74 -6.05
CA ARG A 477 11.99 -3.69 -5.74
C ARG A 477 11.31 -2.52 -5.04
N LYS A 478 10.18 -2.03 -5.57
CA LYS A 478 9.39 -0.95 -4.96
C LYS A 478 8.88 -1.33 -3.57
N GLY A 479 8.27 -2.50 -3.39
CA GLY A 479 7.79 -2.97 -2.10
C GLY A 479 8.92 -3.05 -1.07
N SER A 480 10.08 -3.57 -1.49
CA SER A 480 11.30 -3.63 -0.66
C SER A 480 11.85 -2.25 -0.30
N LEU A 481 11.83 -1.29 -1.22
CA LEU A 481 12.21 0.10 -0.96
C LEU A 481 11.25 0.79 0.02
N ILE A 482 9.93 0.58 -0.13
CA ILE A 482 8.94 1.15 0.79
C ILE A 482 9.14 0.58 2.20
N LEU A 483 9.26 -0.74 2.34
CA LEU A 483 9.51 -1.40 3.63
C LEU A 483 10.84 -0.99 4.27
N SER A 484 11.91 -0.80 3.48
CA SER A 484 13.18 -0.31 4.02
C SER A 484 13.06 1.16 4.46
N SER A 485 12.31 1.97 3.71
CA SER A 485 12.06 3.38 4.03
C SER A 485 11.15 3.56 5.26
N GLN A 486 10.24 2.63 5.54
CA GLN A 486 9.42 2.61 6.76
C GLN A 486 10.24 2.36 8.03
N LYS A 487 11.48 1.85 7.95
CA LYS A 487 12.37 1.65 9.11
C LYS A 487 12.97 2.96 9.64
N VAL A 488 12.24 4.08 9.56
CA VAL A 488 12.64 5.36 10.17
C VAL A 488 12.65 5.19 11.71
N PRO A 489 13.81 5.33 12.38
CA PRO A 489 13.85 5.30 13.83
C PRO A 489 13.07 6.49 14.41
N GLY A 490 12.25 6.24 15.43
CA GLY A 490 11.37 7.25 16.04
C GLY A 490 10.00 7.42 15.37
N GLY A 491 9.73 6.73 14.25
CA GLY A 491 8.47 6.84 13.52
C GLY A 491 8.37 8.11 12.67
N LEU A 492 7.26 8.26 11.94
CA LEU A 492 6.97 9.43 11.12
C LEU A 492 6.01 10.35 11.86
N ILE A 493 6.46 11.56 12.20
CA ILE A 493 5.62 12.61 12.77
C ILE A 493 5.11 13.48 11.61
N PRO A 494 3.80 13.55 11.33
CA PRO A 494 3.28 14.46 10.31
C PRO A 494 3.46 15.92 10.75
N PRO A 495 3.62 16.85 9.80
CA PRO A 495 3.70 18.27 10.10
C PRO A 495 2.35 18.76 10.63
N SER A 496 2.36 19.42 11.80
CA SER A 496 1.18 20.00 12.43
C SER A 496 1.24 21.54 12.38
N PRO A 497 0.10 22.24 12.21
CA PRO A 497 0.08 23.70 12.22
C PRO A 497 0.65 24.27 13.52
N LEU A 498 1.42 25.35 13.43
CA LEU A 498 1.75 26.17 14.59
C LEU A 498 0.71 27.29 14.72
N GLU A 499 0.06 27.41 15.88
CA GLU A 499 -0.87 28.51 16.13
C GLU A 499 -0.17 29.88 15.92
N GLY A 500 -0.79 30.72 15.09
CA GLY A 500 -0.30 32.05 14.74
C GLY A 500 0.94 32.08 13.84
N PHE A 501 1.36 30.95 13.25
CA PHE A 501 2.58 30.91 12.42
C PHE A 501 2.43 29.97 11.21
N ASP A 502 2.03 30.53 10.06
CA ASP A 502 2.15 29.86 8.76
C ASP A 502 3.57 30.04 8.21
N TYR A 503 4.20 28.95 7.76
CA TYR A 503 5.51 29.00 7.12
C TYR A 503 5.60 27.97 6.00
N GLN A 504 6.23 28.39 4.89
CA GLN A 504 6.50 27.55 3.74
C GLN A 504 8.01 27.33 3.58
N TYR A 505 8.46 26.11 3.81
CA TYR A 505 9.81 25.67 3.47
C TYR A 505 9.92 25.41 1.96
N SER A 506 11.14 25.46 1.42
CA SER A 506 11.40 25.12 0.02
C SER A 506 12.58 24.18 -0.11
N SER A 507 12.57 23.32 -1.13
CA SER A 507 13.75 22.54 -1.50
C SER A 507 14.86 23.45 -2.02
N GLY A 508 16.10 23.18 -1.65
CA GLY A 508 17.26 23.94 -2.12
C GLY A 508 17.56 23.75 -3.62
N ILE A 509 17.05 22.67 -4.22
CA ILE A 509 17.18 22.31 -5.64
C ILE A 509 15.84 21.83 -6.22
N SER A 510 15.79 21.64 -7.54
CA SER A 510 14.75 20.87 -8.21
C SER A 510 14.89 19.38 -7.90
N GLU A 511 13.80 18.74 -7.47
CA GLU A 511 13.76 17.34 -7.05
C GLU A 511 12.99 16.46 -8.05
N THR A 512 13.27 15.15 -8.06
CA THR A 512 12.46 14.16 -8.79
C THR A 512 11.84 13.18 -7.80
N ILE A 513 10.51 13.16 -7.73
CA ILE A 513 9.73 12.34 -6.79
C ILE A 513 8.79 11.42 -7.59
N PRO A 514 9.12 10.13 -7.74
CA PRO A 514 8.24 9.17 -8.41
C PRO A 514 6.98 8.94 -7.59
N SER A 515 5.84 8.67 -8.25
CA SER A 515 4.60 8.26 -7.60
C SER A 515 4.61 6.75 -7.31
N ASP A 516 5.60 6.28 -6.55
CA ASP A 516 5.81 4.88 -6.21
C ASP A 516 5.61 4.57 -4.71
N ARG A 517 5.11 5.53 -3.93
CA ARG A 517 4.86 5.44 -2.47
C ARG A 517 6.11 5.34 -1.59
N SER A 518 7.31 5.43 -2.15
CA SER A 518 8.56 5.49 -1.37
C SER A 518 8.72 6.81 -0.61
N LEU A 519 9.51 6.81 0.47
CA LEU A 519 9.89 8.03 1.19
C LEU A 519 11.19 8.59 0.60
N ASN A 520 11.07 9.69 -0.14
CA ASN A 520 12.15 10.40 -0.80
C ASN A 520 12.70 11.49 0.15
N LYS A 521 14.00 11.49 0.42
CA LYS A 521 14.62 12.42 1.39
C LYS A 521 15.10 13.69 0.68
N VAL A 522 14.31 14.76 0.80
CA VAL A 522 14.58 16.10 0.24
C VAL A 522 15.33 16.95 1.26
N PHE A 523 16.40 17.64 0.85
CA PHE A 523 17.13 18.56 1.74
C PHE A 523 16.47 19.95 1.74
N LEU A 524 16.24 20.49 2.94
CA LEU A 524 15.65 21.81 3.13
C LEU A 524 16.73 22.83 3.51
N LYS A 525 17.39 22.65 4.65
CA LYS A 525 18.35 23.61 5.20
C LYS A 525 19.37 22.95 6.11
N LYS A 526 20.49 23.64 6.34
CA LYS A 526 21.44 23.36 7.42
C LYS A 526 21.70 24.65 8.21
N LYS A 527 21.92 24.52 9.52
CA LYS A 527 22.11 25.62 10.47
C LYS A 527 23.19 25.25 11.47
N SER A 528 24.11 26.17 11.75
CA SER A 528 25.02 26.05 12.89
C SER A 528 24.31 26.53 14.15
N LEU A 529 24.30 25.71 15.19
CA LEU A 529 23.74 26.00 16.50
C LEU A 529 24.86 26.22 17.51
N SER A 530 24.75 27.28 18.31
CA SER A 530 25.42 27.38 19.60
C SER A 530 24.62 26.57 20.62
N LEU A 531 25.28 25.63 21.31
CA LEU A 531 24.65 24.70 22.23
C LEU A 531 25.15 24.96 23.66
N THR A 532 24.23 24.98 24.61
CA THR A 532 24.51 25.02 26.04
C THR A 532 24.32 23.61 26.60
N PRO A 533 25.39 22.83 26.84
CA PRO A 533 25.27 21.48 27.37
C PRO A 533 24.96 21.51 28.86
N GLY A 534 23.95 20.74 29.25
CA GLY A 534 23.58 20.46 30.63
C GLY A 534 23.35 18.96 30.84
N TYR A 535 22.94 18.59 32.05
CA TYR A 535 22.59 17.23 32.39
C TYR A 535 21.29 17.19 33.17
N ALA A 536 20.35 16.31 32.80
CA ALA A 536 19.13 16.06 33.54
C ALA A 536 19.18 14.65 34.16
N ALA A 537 18.75 14.50 35.42
CA ALA A 537 18.71 13.20 36.07
C ALA A 537 17.52 13.10 37.02
N SER A 538 16.82 11.97 37.02
CA SER A 538 15.81 11.65 38.03
C SER A 538 16.00 10.25 38.60
N PRO A 539 16.58 10.10 39.81
CA PRO A 539 16.90 8.80 40.37
C PRO A 539 15.66 7.98 40.78
N VAL A 540 14.46 8.58 40.81
CA VAL A 540 13.18 7.88 40.95
C VAL A 540 12.65 7.30 39.63
N ALA A 541 13.12 7.80 38.47
CA ALA A 541 12.83 7.25 37.16
C ALA A 541 13.93 6.30 36.66
N GLY A 542 15.20 6.56 37.00
CA GLY A 542 16.32 5.65 36.75
C GLY A 542 17.68 6.21 37.20
N PRO A 543 18.71 5.37 37.34
CA PRO A 543 20.03 5.77 37.86
C PRO A 543 20.89 6.58 36.85
N GLY A 544 20.34 6.92 35.68
CA GLY A 544 21.06 7.60 34.61
C GLY A 544 20.87 9.11 34.65
N ALA A 545 21.97 9.84 34.44
CA ALA A 545 21.92 11.21 33.96
C ALA A 545 21.96 11.23 32.43
N TYR A 546 21.18 12.13 31.83
CA TYR A 546 21.07 12.34 30.40
C TYR A 546 21.75 13.66 30.03
N LEU A 547 22.57 13.64 28.98
CA LEU A 547 23.09 14.87 28.38
C LEU A 547 21.93 15.61 27.74
N THR A 548 21.72 16.86 28.13
CA THR A 548 20.79 17.77 27.47
C THR A 548 21.57 18.87 26.77
N VAL A 549 21.03 19.41 25.69
CA VAL A 549 21.51 20.66 25.10
C VAL A 549 20.35 21.62 24.90
N GLU A 550 20.59 22.88 25.27
CA GLU A 550 19.69 23.99 24.92
C GLU A 550 20.33 24.84 23.82
N SER A 551 19.50 25.32 22.89
CA SER A 551 19.89 26.31 21.88
C SER A 551 18.75 27.31 21.68
N ALA A 552 19.00 28.44 21.04
CA ALA A 552 17.94 29.38 20.66
C ALA A 552 17.59 29.17 19.18
N ASN A 553 16.30 29.13 18.85
CA ASN A 553 15.87 29.19 17.45
C ASN A 553 15.92 30.64 16.93
N ALA A 554 17.13 31.19 16.82
CA ALA A 554 17.37 32.59 16.50
C ALA A 554 17.03 33.01 15.05
N ASP A 555 16.62 32.08 14.18
CA ASP A 555 16.27 32.39 12.79
C ASP A 555 14.74 32.46 12.65
N GLY A 556 14.24 33.21 11.67
CA GLY A 556 12.81 33.41 11.40
C GLY A 556 12.02 32.18 10.93
N GLU A 557 12.58 30.98 11.04
CA GLU A 557 11.96 29.72 10.61
C GLU A 557 11.53 28.90 11.84
N PRO A 558 10.26 28.48 11.95
CA PRO A 558 9.83 27.57 13.00
C PRO A 558 10.39 26.17 12.73
N LEU A 559 10.77 25.46 13.79
CA LEU A 559 11.11 24.05 13.74
C LEU A 559 9.87 23.24 14.11
N LEU A 560 9.50 22.31 13.23
CA LEU A 560 8.37 21.39 13.45
C LEU A 560 8.83 20.18 14.26
N ALA A 561 7.89 19.56 14.98
CA ALA A 561 8.16 18.29 15.64
C ALA A 561 8.60 17.21 14.62
N GLY A 562 9.65 16.46 14.94
CA GLY A 562 10.17 15.43 14.05
C GLY A 562 11.31 14.61 14.63
N PRO A 563 11.52 13.35 14.18
CA PRO A 563 12.62 12.51 14.61
C PRO A 563 13.98 13.15 14.25
N MET A 564 14.93 13.04 15.17
CA MET A 564 16.29 13.55 15.03
C MET A 564 17.33 12.47 15.32
N GLU A 565 18.32 12.36 14.43
CA GLU A 565 19.53 11.55 14.63
C GLU A 565 20.67 12.40 15.18
N VAL A 566 21.31 12.00 16.28
CA VAL A 566 22.40 12.75 16.93
C VAL A 566 23.73 12.05 16.68
N PHE A 567 24.69 12.76 16.10
CA PHE A 567 26.02 12.26 15.77
C PHE A 567 27.13 13.02 16.49
N SER A 568 28.24 12.34 16.78
CA SER A 568 29.51 12.94 17.20
C SER A 568 30.64 12.29 16.41
N GLY A 569 31.39 13.09 15.66
CA GLY A 569 32.21 12.56 14.55
C GLY A 569 31.36 11.67 13.63
N ASN A 570 31.85 10.47 13.33
CA ASN A 570 31.15 9.47 12.51
C ASN A 570 30.24 8.52 13.35
N THR A 571 30.10 8.73 14.65
CA THR A 571 29.35 7.84 15.55
C THR A 571 27.95 8.38 15.82
N LEU A 572 26.93 7.57 15.55
CA LEU A 572 25.56 7.80 16.02
C LEU A 572 25.53 7.65 17.54
N LEU A 573 25.21 8.72 18.27
CA LEU A 573 25.02 8.69 19.72
C LEU A 573 23.62 8.18 20.10
N GLY A 574 22.62 8.50 19.27
CA GLY A 574 21.26 8.03 19.47
C GLY A 574 20.23 8.73 18.59
N ASN A 575 18.97 8.42 18.88
CA ASN A 575 17.78 9.00 18.25
C ASN A 575 16.95 9.69 19.33
N THR A 576 16.43 10.87 19.01
CA THR A 576 15.51 11.63 19.86
C THR A 576 14.42 12.27 18.98
N VAL A 577 13.51 13.03 19.57
CA VAL A 577 12.49 13.82 18.86
C VAL A 577 12.78 15.30 19.11
N LEU A 578 12.91 16.06 18.03
CA LEU A 578 12.91 17.52 18.13
C LEU A 578 11.48 17.97 18.41
N GLY A 579 11.28 18.78 19.46
CA GLY A 579 10.00 19.43 19.74
C GLY A 579 9.69 20.57 18.76
N VAL A 580 8.47 21.11 18.84
CA VAL A 580 8.12 22.35 18.12
C VAL A 580 8.88 23.52 18.74
N SER A 581 9.39 24.44 17.92
CA SER A 581 10.07 25.66 18.38
C SER A 581 9.86 26.80 17.38
N LYS A 582 9.13 27.85 17.78
CA LYS A 582 8.93 29.08 17.00
C LYS A 582 10.23 29.92 16.96
N PRO A 583 10.37 30.87 16.02
CA PRO A 583 11.47 31.83 16.05
C PRO A 583 11.58 32.56 17.39
N GLY A 584 12.79 32.60 17.96
CA GLY A 584 13.07 33.16 19.27
C GLY A 584 12.86 32.20 20.46
N GLU A 585 12.19 31.06 20.29
CA GLU A 585 12.01 30.08 21.35
C GLU A 585 13.28 29.23 21.59
N ALA A 586 13.35 28.61 22.77
CA ALA A 586 14.40 27.65 23.08
C ALA A 586 14.15 26.30 22.39
N ILE A 587 15.23 25.70 21.91
CA ILE A 587 15.29 24.32 21.42
C ILE A 587 15.92 23.48 22.52
N ARG A 588 15.16 22.53 23.08
CA ARG A 588 15.64 21.54 24.06
C ARG A 588 15.76 20.19 23.39
N MET A 589 16.86 19.48 23.65
CA MET A 589 17.14 18.16 23.07
C MET A 589 17.85 17.27 24.11
N GLU A 590 17.33 16.08 24.40
CA GLU A 590 18.08 15.04 25.11
C GLU A 590 18.95 14.24 24.12
N LEU A 591 20.22 14.07 24.46
CA LEU A 591 21.24 13.42 23.62
C LEU A 591 21.66 12.04 24.15
N GLY A 592 20.88 11.45 25.07
CA GLY A 592 21.12 10.13 25.66
C GLY A 592 21.88 10.15 26.99
N GLN A 593 22.10 8.96 27.54
CA GLN A 593 22.69 8.76 28.88
C GLN A 593 24.21 9.01 28.90
N ASP A 594 24.70 9.85 29.81
CA ASP A 594 26.13 10.05 30.07
C ASP A 594 26.51 9.38 31.39
N ARG A 595 27.26 8.28 31.32
CA ARG A 595 27.61 7.43 32.48
C ARG A 595 28.65 8.05 33.40
N ASP A 596 29.29 9.16 33.02
CA ASP A 596 30.24 9.87 33.87
C ASP A 596 29.53 10.76 34.91
N ILE A 597 28.27 11.11 34.70
CA ILE A 597 27.44 11.79 35.71
C ILE A 597 26.61 10.72 36.43
N THR A 598 26.94 10.44 37.68
CA THR A 598 26.28 9.38 38.46
C THR A 598 25.43 9.97 39.58
N VAL A 599 24.17 9.52 39.69
CA VAL A 599 23.24 9.92 40.75
C VAL A 599 22.83 8.70 41.58
N VAL A 600 22.86 8.83 42.90
CA VAL A 600 22.42 7.79 43.85
C VAL A 600 21.42 8.40 44.82
N ARG A 601 20.21 7.84 44.88
CA ARG A 601 19.19 8.19 45.87
C ARG A 601 19.16 7.15 46.99
N ARG A 602 19.18 7.61 48.23
CA ARG A 602 18.96 6.80 49.44
C ARG A 602 17.75 7.38 50.16
N GLU A 603 16.80 6.53 50.52
CA GLU A 603 15.61 6.89 51.31
C GLU A 603 15.60 5.99 52.55
N THR A 604 15.36 6.59 53.72
CA THR A 604 15.02 5.86 54.94
C THR A 604 13.70 6.39 55.48
N SER A 605 12.91 5.52 56.10
CA SER A 605 11.63 5.88 56.69
C SER A 605 11.55 5.45 58.15
N PHE A 606 10.87 6.26 58.96
CA PHE A 606 10.56 5.98 60.35
C PHE A 606 9.07 6.23 60.59
N GLU A 607 8.35 5.17 60.97
CA GLU A 607 6.95 5.27 61.37
C GLU A 607 6.86 5.71 62.84
N GLN A 608 6.14 6.80 63.08
CA GLN A 608 5.82 7.32 64.39
C GLN A 608 4.29 7.33 64.56
N LYS A 609 3.78 6.46 65.42
CA LYS A 609 2.40 6.56 65.91
C LYS A 609 2.37 7.63 67.00
N GLU A 610 1.53 8.66 66.84
CA GLU A 610 1.47 9.80 67.77
C GLU A 610 0.67 9.43 69.03
N GLY A 611 1.23 8.54 69.87
CA GLY A 611 0.74 8.20 71.21
C GLY A 611 -0.53 7.34 71.27
N VAL A 612 -1.04 7.14 72.49
CA VAL A 612 -2.18 6.25 72.81
C VAL A 612 -3.55 6.92 72.52
N ILE A 613 -3.55 8.21 72.15
CA ILE A 613 -4.76 9.04 72.04
C ILE A 613 -4.98 9.61 70.62
N SER A 614 -3.95 9.72 69.77
CA SER A 614 -4.19 10.20 68.39
C SER A 614 -4.66 9.09 67.46
N SER A 615 -5.60 9.43 66.58
CA SER A 615 -6.08 8.57 65.51
C SER A 615 -5.19 8.60 64.27
N ARG A 616 -3.95 9.10 64.32
CA ARG A 616 -3.11 9.32 63.13
C ARG A 616 -1.76 8.60 63.18
N THR A 617 -1.39 8.01 62.05
CA THR A 617 -0.06 7.45 61.81
C THR A 617 0.76 8.45 61.01
N LYS A 618 2.01 8.70 61.41
CA LYS A 618 2.91 9.63 60.75
C LYS A 618 4.19 8.93 60.33
N ILE A 619 4.44 8.88 59.03
CA ILE A 619 5.68 8.32 58.49
C ILE A 619 6.59 9.47 58.10
N LYS A 620 7.77 9.55 58.72
CA LYS A 620 8.84 10.48 58.32
C LYS A 620 9.77 9.79 57.35
N TYR A 621 10.14 10.49 56.28
CA TYR A 621 11.06 10.04 55.25
C TYR A 621 12.26 10.98 55.22
N LYS A 622 13.48 10.42 55.19
CA LYS A 622 14.72 11.14 54.99
C LYS A 622 15.34 10.72 53.67
N VAL A 623 15.59 11.66 52.78
CA VAL A 623 16.13 11.42 51.44
C VAL A 623 17.50 12.07 51.32
N SER A 624 18.47 11.33 50.80
CA SER A 624 19.83 11.79 50.51
C SER A 624 20.18 11.45 49.06
N LEU A 625 20.50 12.49 48.28
CA LEU A 625 20.79 12.45 46.84
C LEU A 625 22.26 12.79 46.62
N GLU A 626 23.04 11.79 46.21
CA GLU A 626 24.46 11.94 45.90
C GLU A 626 24.66 12.05 44.39
N ILE A 627 25.07 13.22 43.91
CA ILE A 627 25.46 13.47 42.51
C ILE A 627 26.99 13.51 42.45
N ARG A 628 27.58 12.92 41.41
CA ARG A 628 29.02 13.01 41.13
C ARG A 628 29.30 13.22 39.65
N ASN A 629 30.16 14.20 39.36
CA ASN A 629 30.73 14.45 38.04
C ASN A 629 32.09 13.75 37.93
N ARG A 630 32.20 12.72 37.08
CA ARG A 630 33.48 12.02 36.81
C ARG A 630 34.23 12.56 35.59
N LYS A 631 33.68 13.58 34.92
CA LYS A 631 34.27 14.20 33.72
C LYS A 631 35.42 15.14 34.11
N LYS A 632 36.25 15.46 33.12
CA LYS A 632 37.39 16.40 33.24
C LYS A 632 36.99 17.88 33.13
N ARG A 633 35.68 18.19 33.10
CA ARG A 633 35.11 19.53 32.90
C ARG A 633 33.93 19.76 33.85
N ASN A 634 33.53 21.01 34.05
CA ASN A 634 32.32 21.35 34.79
C ASN A 634 31.08 20.74 34.13
N ALA A 635 30.08 20.39 34.94
CA ALA A 635 28.79 19.89 34.49
C ALA A 635 27.68 20.65 35.23
N ALA A 636 26.82 21.36 34.49
CA ALA A 636 25.57 21.90 35.01
C ALA A 636 24.55 20.76 35.08
N VAL A 637 24.03 20.47 36.27
CA VAL A 637 23.12 19.34 36.51
C VAL A 637 21.78 19.85 37.07
N THR A 638 20.70 19.47 36.41
CA THR A 638 19.32 19.57 36.88
C THR A 638 18.91 18.20 37.44
N LEU A 639 18.75 18.13 38.76
CA LEU A 639 18.31 16.94 39.47
C LEU A 639 16.82 17.07 39.80
N ILE A 640 16.05 16.06 39.39
CA ILE A 640 14.59 16.02 39.54
C ILE A 640 14.24 14.87 40.48
N ASP A 641 13.68 15.18 41.64
CA ASP A 641 13.09 14.20 42.54
C ASP A 641 11.63 14.59 42.84
N ARG A 642 10.96 13.86 43.72
CA ARG A 642 9.59 14.15 44.14
C ARG A 642 9.35 13.82 45.61
N ILE A 643 8.35 14.48 46.15
CA ILE A 643 7.58 14.03 47.32
C ILE A 643 6.16 13.67 46.87
N PRO A 644 5.41 12.86 47.63
CA PRO A 644 3.99 12.71 47.36
C PRO A 644 3.25 14.06 47.44
N TYR A 645 2.16 14.18 46.70
CA TYR A 645 1.11 15.18 46.88
C TYR A 645 -0.21 14.46 47.17
N THR A 646 -1.23 15.18 47.62
CA THR A 646 -2.55 14.62 47.94
C THR A 646 -3.66 15.60 47.57
N VAL A 647 -4.81 15.04 47.16
CA VAL A 647 -6.10 15.73 47.02
C VAL A 647 -7.14 15.22 48.03
N ASP A 648 -6.73 14.33 48.93
CA ASP A 648 -7.50 13.83 50.06
C ASP A 648 -7.15 14.66 51.30
N ASP A 649 -8.11 15.47 51.76
CA ASP A 649 -8.00 16.36 52.93
C ASP A 649 -7.69 15.62 54.24
N SER A 650 -7.93 14.29 54.30
CA SER A 650 -7.58 13.48 55.47
C SER A 650 -6.08 13.19 55.57
N VAL A 651 -5.33 13.33 54.47
CA VAL A 651 -3.88 13.12 54.39
C VAL A 651 -3.15 14.45 54.45
N GLU A 652 -2.18 14.57 55.37
CA GLU A 652 -1.33 15.75 55.49
C GLU A 652 0.09 15.42 55.05
N ILE A 653 0.67 16.26 54.18
CA ILE A 653 2.05 16.12 53.71
C ILE A 653 2.84 17.36 54.08
N ARG A 654 3.90 17.20 54.87
CA ARG A 654 4.83 18.28 55.23
C ARG A 654 6.19 18.05 54.59
N PHE A 655 6.74 19.08 53.96
CA PHE A 655 8.07 19.08 53.36
C PHE A 655 9.03 19.94 54.17
N GLU A 656 10.21 19.40 54.46
CA GLU A 656 11.28 20.06 55.20
C GLU A 656 12.54 20.04 54.32
N ALA A 657 12.78 21.14 53.60
CA ALA A 657 13.98 21.30 52.78
C ALA A 657 15.24 21.31 53.65
N GLY A 658 16.33 20.70 53.16
CA GLY A 658 17.64 20.83 53.79
C GLY A 658 18.36 22.11 53.40
N LYS A 659 19.70 22.05 53.32
CA LYS A 659 20.54 23.21 52.96
C LYS A 659 20.37 23.67 51.52
N ASP A 660 20.09 22.74 50.62
CA ASP A 660 19.76 23.02 49.23
C ASP A 660 18.23 23.10 49.10
N VAL A 661 17.72 24.24 48.63
CA VAL A 661 16.28 24.48 48.45
C VAL A 661 15.89 24.23 46.99
N PRO A 662 14.92 23.35 46.68
CA PRO A 662 14.47 23.11 45.32
C PRO A 662 13.43 24.14 44.84
N GLU A 663 13.31 24.28 43.53
CA GLU A 663 12.07 24.72 42.90
C GLU A 663 11.04 23.59 43.06
N LYS A 664 9.97 23.82 43.84
CA LYS A 664 8.91 22.85 44.12
C LYS A 664 7.59 23.25 43.46
N ASN A 665 6.94 22.34 42.73
CA ASN A 665 5.59 22.54 42.20
C ASN A 665 4.48 21.99 43.14
N GLU A 666 3.22 22.18 42.74
CA GLU A 666 2.03 21.71 43.49
C GLU A 666 1.95 20.17 43.55
N GLU A 667 2.32 19.50 42.45
CA GLU A 667 2.39 18.03 42.34
C GLU A 667 3.56 17.39 43.12
N GLY A 668 4.32 18.17 43.87
CA GLY A 668 5.41 17.67 44.73
C GLY A 668 6.72 17.35 43.99
N ILE A 669 6.87 17.71 42.72
CA ILE A 669 8.14 17.64 42.00
C ILE A 669 9.13 18.65 42.60
N LEU A 670 10.38 18.20 42.81
CA LEU A 670 11.49 18.98 43.35
C LEU A 670 12.59 19.09 42.29
N THR A 671 12.90 20.30 41.84
CA THR A 671 13.97 20.57 40.87
C THR A 671 15.13 21.31 41.52
N TYR A 672 16.32 20.69 41.48
CA TYR A 672 17.57 21.29 41.98
C TYR A 672 18.52 21.55 40.81
N LYS A 673 19.00 22.79 40.67
CA LYS A 673 20.03 23.17 39.68
C LYS A 673 21.37 23.33 40.40
N THR A 674 22.43 22.71 39.89
CA THR A 674 23.76 22.80 40.50
C THR A 674 24.88 22.62 39.47
N ASP A 675 25.93 23.42 39.61
CA ASP A 675 27.19 23.17 38.90
C ASP A 675 28.09 22.22 39.69
N LEU A 676 28.73 21.29 39.00
CA LEU A 676 29.72 20.38 39.55
C LEU A 676 31.05 20.55 38.83
N ALA A 677 32.09 20.95 39.58
CA ALA A 677 33.47 20.97 39.10
C ALA A 677 33.95 19.57 38.63
N PRO A 678 35.09 19.47 37.90
CA PRO A 678 35.64 18.18 37.47
C PRO A 678 35.94 17.29 38.68
N GLY A 679 35.52 16.02 38.65
CA GLY A 679 35.62 15.12 39.81
C GLY A 679 34.69 15.46 41.00
N GLY A 680 33.90 16.53 40.89
CA GLY A 680 33.09 17.09 41.96
C GLY A 680 31.94 16.19 42.41
N LYS A 681 31.57 16.31 43.68
CA LYS A 681 30.45 15.61 44.33
C LYS A 681 29.59 16.60 45.08
N LYS A 682 28.26 16.44 45.01
CA LYS A 682 27.29 17.13 45.87
C LYS A 682 26.37 16.11 46.54
N ILE A 683 25.98 16.39 47.78
CA ILE A 683 24.94 15.65 48.51
C ILE A 683 23.84 16.65 48.83
N ILE A 684 22.62 16.36 48.36
CA ILE A 684 21.40 17.10 48.66
C ILE A 684 20.58 16.24 49.61
N GLU A 685 20.10 16.82 50.71
CA GLU A 685 19.32 16.10 51.72
C GLU A 685 18.04 16.87 52.03
N TYR A 686 16.92 16.15 52.20
CA TYR A 686 15.64 16.72 52.59
C TYR A 686 14.82 15.70 53.38
N GLU A 687 13.85 16.19 54.15
CA GLU A 687 12.89 15.35 54.87
C GLU A 687 11.46 15.67 54.40
N TYR A 688 10.57 14.69 54.50
CA TYR A 688 9.13 14.92 54.40
C TYR A 688 8.39 13.97 55.31
N SER A 689 7.16 14.32 55.70
CA SER A 689 6.30 13.44 56.49
C SER A 689 4.92 13.35 55.88
N VAL A 690 4.35 12.14 55.94
CA VAL A 690 2.97 11.84 55.54
C VAL A 690 2.23 11.44 56.81
N SER A 691 1.17 12.17 57.15
CA SER A 691 0.27 11.86 58.26
C SER A 691 -1.12 11.53 57.71
N TYR A 692 -1.74 10.48 58.22
CA TYR A 692 -3.04 9.98 57.77
C TYR A 692 -3.78 9.26 58.91
N PRO A 693 -5.11 9.06 58.84
CA PRO A 693 -5.86 8.31 59.85
C PRO A 693 -5.36 6.85 59.96
N SER A 694 -5.13 6.35 61.17
CA SER A 694 -4.50 5.05 61.43
C SER A 694 -5.35 3.86 60.98
N GLU A 695 -6.66 4.06 60.88
CA GLU A 695 -7.65 3.14 60.33
C GLU A 695 -7.63 3.07 58.80
N ASN A 696 -7.10 4.10 58.12
CA ASN A 696 -7.02 4.17 56.68
C ASN A 696 -5.73 3.54 56.15
N ARG A 697 -5.81 2.90 54.98
CA ARG A 697 -4.66 2.36 54.26
C ARG A 697 -4.20 3.32 53.17
N LEU A 698 -2.97 3.81 53.27
CA LEU A 698 -2.35 4.57 52.16
C LEU A 698 -2.25 3.70 50.89
N ILE A 699 -2.78 4.22 49.79
CA ILE A 699 -2.62 3.66 48.44
C ILE A 699 -1.78 4.66 47.63
N ARG A 700 -0.78 4.16 46.90
CA ARG A 700 0.08 4.98 46.03
C ARG A 700 -0.36 4.77 44.58
N THR A 701 -1.05 5.76 44.02
CA THR A 701 -1.44 5.79 42.60
C THR A 701 -0.49 6.70 41.83
N PRO A 702 -0.06 6.37 40.59
CA PRO A 702 0.62 7.33 39.73
C PRO A 702 -0.25 8.57 39.48
N GLY A 703 0.35 9.76 39.52
CA GLY A 703 -0.31 10.98 39.06
C GLY A 703 -0.51 10.97 37.54
N ALA A 704 -1.36 11.88 37.04
CA ALA A 704 -1.64 12.00 35.60
C ALA A 704 -0.51 12.70 34.81
N GLY A 705 0.38 13.43 35.48
CA GLY A 705 1.48 14.17 34.88
C GLY A 705 2.76 13.37 34.65
N GLY A 706 3.52 13.76 33.62
CA GLY A 706 4.92 13.42 33.42
C GLY A 706 5.78 14.69 33.48
N TYR A 707 7.04 14.54 33.87
CA TYR A 707 8.07 15.59 33.82
C TYR A 707 8.92 15.42 32.56
#